data_AF-A0A2A2QYG6-F1
#
_entry.id   AF-A0A2A2QYG6-F1
#
_cell.length_a   1.000
_cell.length_b   1.000
_cell.length_c   1.000
_cell.angle_alpha   90.00
_cell.angle_beta   90.00
_cell.angle_gamma   90.00
#
_symmetry.space_group_name_H-M   'P 1'
#
loop_
_entity.id
_entity.type
_entity.pdbx_description
1 polymer ?
#
loop_
_entity_poly.entity_id
_entity_poly.type
_entity_poly.pdbx_seq_one_letter_code
_entity_poly.pdbx_strand_id
1 'polypeptide(L)'
;MTTLLRLFASLALAPPLHALPPGVPAEPFSQVKEYGFMNWANGLNAPDLRIQTSRYLLHYNPRSFGPTSLTSLANPPSEAEALTAQLPPGPPLGFSCIIGGNSSTGPVTAANDDLRTCQLVESGKFFQRRWQSAALPAGIPFDPARTGLETAAWPDRLSFVLRLTPTEGVLNGTLSMTLDLPDGYQLLPGEGPVRALVAADGSGFVVQPSSRNNALLIDDKTSTLTAKRTSSDWQPGQEVSLGIILHPAARGIPELLRQITSEEQEPLAISVIGIEPAFPQLPVLPEKDPGFHRIVLPKGSDGANGRMRARITVKNPHPEARVLRLCFDGVPHYIPGLTAVLRDLDGFPLGIPVQLSKNWHGPNPPADGPAGFAGYWFHGLTMLAVPPNGTWEFELMMTGENWGGIAAATHSQLSIIGYGGNQQWDEAALGNRGEALCYDMDHVLTDNDFTDSRPFHALDAKDKRNWGINAGGGSVLRYTDAAGTVRRHAGMRVRYVRQCPVLTEAIFAGRTDDGAMDFRFSAGLPRAEDLTRGLHRIRIDVKKDMPFRRLVFYQQAGDTYSYNQGDTLSYGHAGHATPVRQWKASGKPGEITGEAIALEGPSPWAAVTNGGPAKDYRPANHGFIVRSWKARLDGRDVPTPYLQERRNAANVSILELVPPPGITRLKAGDYVEMDLVRLYVPRSLDNYGGKNEAFRQALRDYDNDPRMILREAAGNHLTLTPTFGTLEHLHPPQIRSDTNRAAFTLRGGLGAVPVTFTGLTDYRHPVLEQKVGDTWQKIDQSVAGNDFWQCDFNAATGTWEITFTILPDGGYQTVESLIQEPRIREFRFQVGPPPPK
;
A
#
# COMPACT_ATOMS: atom_id res chain seq x y z
N MET A 1 31.29 -9.74 36.84
CA MET A 1 30.01 -9.92 37.57
C MET A 1 29.44 -8.55 37.86
N THR A 2 28.11 -8.41 37.79
CA THR A 2 27.31 -7.15 37.77
C THR A 2 27.53 -6.25 36.55
N THR A 3 26.78 -6.49 35.48
CA THR A 3 25.86 -5.54 34.78
C THR A 3 25.37 -6.23 33.49
N LEU A 4 24.52 -7.25 33.63
CA LEU A 4 23.95 -7.99 32.49
C LEU A 4 22.64 -8.66 32.94
N LEU A 5 21.59 -7.85 33.18
CA LEU A 5 20.23 -8.33 33.48
C LEU A 5 19.24 -7.15 33.49
N ARG A 6 18.96 -6.59 32.31
CA ARG A 6 17.74 -5.80 32.02
C ARG A 6 17.42 -5.94 30.52
N LEU A 7 17.07 -7.15 30.10
CA LEU A 7 16.59 -7.42 28.75
C LEU A 7 15.80 -8.74 28.75
N PHE A 8 14.70 -8.78 29.52
CA PHE A 8 13.65 -9.78 29.30
C PHE A 8 12.29 -9.22 29.71
N ALA A 9 11.40 -9.24 28.72
CA ALA A 9 9.94 -9.39 28.81
C ALA A 9 9.17 -8.40 29.70
N SER A 10 8.79 -7.25 29.13
CA SER A 10 7.47 -6.70 29.44
C SER A 10 6.47 -7.32 28.45
N LEU A 11 5.60 -8.20 28.95
CA LEU A 11 4.26 -8.31 28.36
C LEU A 11 3.60 -6.95 28.54
N ALA A 12 3.74 -6.08 27.55
CA ALA A 12 3.05 -4.80 27.53
C ALA A 12 1.58 -5.09 27.21
N LEU A 13 0.76 -5.18 28.26
CA LEU A 13 -0.60 -4.68 28.15
C LEU A 13 -0.50 -3.30 27.48
N ALA A 14 -1.17 -3.13 26.34
CA ALA A 14 -1.23 -1.84 25.69
C ALA A 14 -1.60 -0.78 26.74
N PRO A 15 -0.92 0.38 26.77
CA PRO A 15 -1.30 1.44 27.70
C PRO A 15 -2.82 1.67 27.56
N PRO A 16 -3.55 1.88 28.67
CA PRO A 16 -4.96 2.20 28.57
C PRO A 16 -5.08 3.38 27.60
N LEU A 17 -5.96 3.26 26.59
CA LEU A 17 -6.30 4.37 25.70
C LEU A 17 -6.46 5.61 26.57
N HIS A 18 -5.69 6.67 26.29
CA HIS A 18 -5.95 7.97 26.88
C HIS A 18 -7.45 8.26 26.72
N ALA A 19 -8.09 8.82 27.75
CA ALA A 19 -9.50 9.16 27.67
C ALA A 19 -9.74 9.95 26.38
N LEU A 20 -10.52 9.39 25.46
CA LEU A 20 -10.73 9.98 24.15
C LEU A 20 -11.45 11.32 24.31
N PRO A 21 -11.35 12.21 23.30
CA PRO A 21 -12.07 13.47 23.32
C PRO A 21 -13.56 13.26 23.63
N PRO A 22 -14.21 14.14 24.41
CA PRO A 22 -15.62 14.00 24.73
C PRO A 22 -16.50 13.78 23.49
N GLY A 23 -17.40 12.80 23.58
CA GLY A 23 -18.33 12.44 22.50
C GLY A 23 -17.73 11.53 21.41
N VAL A 24 -16.48 11.09 21.53
CA VAL A 24 -15.85 10.13 20.61
C VAL A 24 -15.85 8.73 21.24
N PRO A 25 -16.60 7.75 20.70
CA PRO A 25 -16.54 6.38 21.18
C PRO A 25 -15.19 5.73 20.87
N ALA A 26 -14.71 4.83 21.73
CA ALA A 26 -13.42 4.16 21.57
C ALA A 26 -13.49 2.94 20.66
N GLU A 27 -14.65 2.32 20.60
CA GLU A 27 -14.90 1.07 19.89
C GLU A 27 -14.52 1.16 18.40
N PRO A 28 -14.86 2.23 17.64
CA PRO A 28 -14.47 2.33 16.24
C PRO A 28 -12.96 2.23 15.97
N PHE A 29 -12.15 2.75 16.89
CA PHE A 29 -10.69 2.78 16.76
C PHE A 29 -10.02 1.45 17.15
N SER A 30 -10.74 0.58 17.87
CA SER A 30 -10.20 -0.70 18.37
C SER A 30 -9.73 -1.65 17.27
N GLN A 31 -10.26 -1.52 16.05
CA GLN A 31 -9.91 -2.36 14.90
C GLN A 31 -8.72 -1.83 14.10
N VAL A 32 -8.23 -0.61 14.36
CA VAL A 32 -7.08 -0.04 13.63
C VAL A 32 -5.79 -0.84 13.88
N LYS A 33 -5.71 -1.58 14.99
CA LYS A 33 -4.62 -2.52 15.30
C LYS A 33 -4.63 -3.77 14.43
N GLU A 34 -5.78 -4.13 13.85
CA GLU A 34 -5.91 -5.32 13.02
C GLU A 34 -5.12 -5.12 11.72
N TYR A 35 -4.56 -6.19 11.19
CA TYR A 35 -3.76 -6.16 9.98
C TYR A 35 -3.89 -7.46 9.17
N GLY A 36 -3.56 -7.39 7.89
CA GLY A 36 -3.42 -8.51 6.97
C GLY A 36 -2.25 -8.27 6.02
N PHE A 37 -1.44 -9.31 5.81
CA PHE A 37 -0.35 -9.33 4.85
C PHE A 37 -0.49 -10.54 3.95
N MET A 38 -0.17 -10.36 2.69
CA MET A 38 -0.03 -11.43 1.72
C MET A 38 1.39 -11.44 1.17
N ASN A 39 1.97 -12.63 0.96
CA ASN A 39 3.30 -12.74 0.37
C ASN A 39 3.56 -14.11 -0.29
N TRP A 40 4.47 -14.12 -1.26
CA TRP A 40 5.12 -15.32 -1.77
C TRP A 40 6.38 -15.61 -0.94
N ALA A 41 6.33 -16.59 -0.03
CA ALA A 41 7.36 -16.77 1.00
C ALA A 41 8.77 -17.03 0.45
N ASN A 42 8.84 -17.67 -0.72
CA ASN A 42 10.08 -17.99 -1.43
C ASN A 42 10.12 -17.34 -2.83
N GLY A 43 9.42 -16.22 -3.00
CA GLY A 43 9.26 -15.52 -4.28
C GLY A 43 8.23 -16.18 -5.21
N LEU A 44 7.83 -15.47 -6.25
CA LEU A 44 6.74 -15.84 -7.18
C LEU A 44 7.00 -17.12 -8.00
N ASN A 45 8.18 -17.72 -7.91
CA ASN A 45 8.51 -18.97 -8.60
C ASN A 45 8.20 -20.22 -7.74
N ALA A 46 7.80 -20.04 -6.49
CA ALA A 46 7.49 -21.12 -5.55
C ALA A 46 6.01 -21.08 -5.12
N PRO A 47 5.32 -22.24 -5.06
CA PRO A 47 3.88 -22.30 -4.76
C PRO A 47 3.59 -22.21 -3.25
N ASP A 48 4.18 -21.23 -2.56
CA ASP A 48 4.02 -20.98 -1.11
C ASP A 48 3.50 -19.55 -0.92
N LEU A 49 2.20 -19.40 -1.16
CA LEU A 49 1.46 -18.18 -0.90
C LEU A 49 0.98 -18.18 0.56
N ARG A 50 1.17 -17.07 1.26
CA ARG A 50 0.73 -16.94 2.65
C ARG A 50 -0.17 -15.72 2.82
N ILE A 51 -1.16 -15.86 3.69
CA ILE A 51 -1.92 -14.74 4.26
C ILE A 51 -1.74 -14.78 5.77
N GLN A 52 -1.12 -13.74 6.33
CA GLN A 52 -0.92 -13.58 7.76
C GLN A 52 -1.75 -12.39 8.25
N THR A 53 -2.59 -12.62 9.26
CA THR A 53 -3.37 -11.55 9.90
C THR A 53 -2.96 -11.36 11.35
N SER A 54 -3.62 -10.43 12.03
CA SER A 54 -3.62 -10.30 13.48
C SER A 54 -4.31 -11.44 14.22
N ARG A 55 -4.91 -12.44 13.54
CA ARG A 55 -5.62 -13.53 14.21
C ARG A 55 -5.36 -14.92 13.66
N TYR A 56 -4.86 -15.04 12.43
CA TYR A 56 -4.55 -16.35 11.84
C TYR A 56 -3.42 -16.28 10.82
N LEU A 57 -2.87 -17.44 10.50
CA LEU A 57 -1.94 -17.68 9.41
C LEU A 57 -2.54 -18.73 8.48
N LEU A 58 -2.62 -18.40 7.20
CA LEU A 58 -3.05 -19.27 6.11
C LEU A 58 -1.86 -19.52 5.18
N HIS A 59 -1.59 -20.80 4.90
CA HIS A 59 -0.76 -21.19 3.76
C HIS A 59 -1.64 -21.74 2.66
N TYR A 60 -1.29 -21.39 1.44
CA TYR A 60 -2.03 -21.72 0.25
C TYR A 60 -1.07 -22.19 -0.84
N ASN A 61 -1.37 -23.32 -1.46
CA ASN A 61 -0.62 -23.83 -2.60
C ASN A 61 -1.48 -23.74 -3.86
N PRO A 62 -1.18 -22.80 -4.77
CA PRO A 62 -1.94 -22.67 -6.00
C PRO A 62 -1.93 -23.95 -6.86
N ARG A 63 -0.82 -24.71 -6.92
CA ARG A 63 -0.80 -25.96 -7.70
C ARG A 63 -1.70 -27.04 -7.12
N SER A 64 -1.90 -27.04 -5.80
CA SER A 64 -2.85 -27.92 -5.11
C SER A 64 -4.28 -27.36 -5.08
N PHE A 65 -4.51 -26.18 -5.66
CA PHE A 65 -5.81 -25.53 -5.74
C PHE A 65 -6.49 -25.31 -4.38
N GLY A 66 -5.72 -24.95 -3.35
CA GLY A 66 -6.31 -24.78 -2.04
C GLY A 66 -5.37 -24.45 -0.89
N PRO A 67 -5.95 -24.22 0.31
CA PRO A 67 -5.22 -24.09 1.55
C PRO A 67 -4.46 -25.38 1.92
N THR A 68 -3.30 -25.23 2.55
CA THR A 68 -2.46 -26.35 3.02
C THR A 68 -2.16 -26.31 4.51
N SER A 69 -2.33 -25.15 5.16
CA SER A 69 -2.42 -25.04 6.62
C SER A 69 -3.22 -23.78 6.99
N LEU A 70 -3.89 -23.83 8.14
CA LEU A 70 -4.63 -22.70 8.71
C LEU A 70 -4.48 -22.78 10.23
N THR A 71 -4.04 -21.70 10.85
CA THR A 71 -3.75 -21.68 12.29
C THR A 71 -4.17 -20.38 12.91
N SER A 72 -4.91 -20.46 14.02
CA SER A 72 -5.26 -19.32 14.85
C SER A 72 -4.04 -18.85 15.67
N LEU A 73 -3.83 -17.54 15.75
CA LEU A 73 -2.70 -16.92 16.46
C LEU A 73 -3.14 -16.43 17.84
N ALA A 74 -2.61 -17.04 18.90
CA ALA A 74 -2.91 -16.62 20.28
C ALA A 74 -2.22 -15.31 20.66
N ASN A 75 -0.99 -15.11 20.16
CA ASN A 75 -0.13 -13.96 20.43
C ASN A 75 0.46 -13.48 19.09
N PRO A 76 -0.35 -12.83 18.24
CA PRO A 76 0.13 -12.29 16.99
C PRO A 76 1.19 -11.20 17.25
N PRO A 77 2.24 -11.11 16.40
CA PRO A 77 3.13 -9.94 16.42
C PRO A 77 2.33 -8.65 16.12
N SER A 78 2.85 -7.49 16.50
CA SER A 78 2.29 -6.21 16.02
C SER A 78 2.40 -6.09 14.50
N GLU A 79 1.61 -5.23 13.86
CA GLU A 79 1.67 -5.01 12.40
C GLU A 79 3.09 -4.69 11.90
N ALA A 80 3.85 -3.88 12.65
CA ALA A 80 5.22 -3.51 12.30
C ALA A 80 6.20 -4.69 12.41
N GLU A 81 6.03 -5.57 13.40
CA GLU A 81 6.83 -6.78 13.56
C GLU A 81 6.46 -7.84 12.52
N ALA A 82 5.16 -8.03 12.29
CA ALA A 82 4.58 -8.96 11.33
C ALA A 82 5.08 -8.72 9.91
N LEU A 83 5.36 -7.46 9.55
CA LEU A 83 5.91 -7.08 8.26
C LEU A 83 7.18 -7.87 7.88
N THR A 84 8.06 -8.16 8.85
CA THR A 84 9.28 -8.96 8.60
C THR A 84 9.27 -10.33 9.26
N ALA A 85 8.29 -10.63 10.13
CA ALA A 85 8.24 -11.90 10.84
C ALA A 85 8.06 -13.09 9.89
N GLN A 86 8.80 -14.17 10.15
CA GLN A 86 8.62 -15.45 9.48
C GLN A 86 7.94 -16.39 10.47
N LEU A 87 6.65 -16.63 10.28
CA LEU A 87 5.94 -17.64 11.04
C LEU A 87 6.05 -18.99 10.32
N PRO A 88 6.34 -20.08 11.06
CA PRO A 88 6.35 -21.42 10.47
C PRO A 88 4.93 -21.81 10.04
N PRO A 89 4.80 -22.72 9.05
CA PRO A 89 3.49 -23.29 8.72
C PRO A 89 2.88 -23.98 9.94
N GLY A 90 1.55 -23.92 10.00
CA GLY A 90 0.77 -24.70 10.95
C GLY A 90 0.74 -26.18 10.61
N PRO A 91 -0.01 -26.97 11.39
CA PRO A 91 -0.33 -28.36 11.03
C PRO A 91 -0.92 -28.44 9.61
N PRO A 92 -0.57 -29.48 8.84
CA PRO A 92 -1.10 -29.65 7.50
C PRO A 92 -2.62 -29.86 7.54
N LEU A 93 -3.31 -29.34 6.52
CA LEU A 93 -4.73 -29.60 6.29
C LEU A 93 -4.93 -30.11 4.85
N GLY A 94 -5.94 -30.95 4.68
CA GLY A 94 -6.40 -31.40 3.36
C GLY A 94 -7.46 -30.45 2.80
N PHE A 95 -7.43 -30.23 1.50
CA PHE A 95 -8.46 -29.48 0.78
C PHE A 95 -8.79 -30.18 -0.53
N SER A 96 -10.08 -30.35 -0.82
CA SER A 96 -10.52 -30.89 -2.11
C SER A 96 -11.87 -30.35 -2.52
N CYS A 97 -12.06 -30.22 -3.83
CA CYS A 97 -13.33 -29.89 -4.45
C CYS A 97 -13.70 -30.99 -5.44
N ILE A 98 -14.96 -31.45 -5.41
CA ILE A 98 -15.50 -32.46 -6.32
C ILE A 98 -16.74 -31.89 -6.99
N ILE A 99 -16.84 -32.10 -8.30
CA ILE A 99 -18.00 -31.74 -9.10
C ILE A 99 -18.55 -32.98 -9.80
N GLY A 100 -19.87 -33.07 -9.90
CA GLY A 100 -20.54 -34.09 -10.71
C GLY A 100 -21.76 -33.52 -11.44
N GLY A 101 -22.13 -34.14 -12.56
CA GLY A 101 -23.24 -33.75 -13.42
C GLY A 101 -23.09 -34.38 -14.80
N ASN A 102 -24.20 -34.55 -15.54
CA ASN A 102 -24.21 -35.18 -16.87
C ASN A 102 -23.50 -36.56 -16.90
N SER A 103 -23.70 -37.37 -15.86
CA SER A 103 -23.04 -38.68 -15.65
C SER A 103 -21.51 -38.63 -15.49
N SER A 104 -20.92 -37.44 -15.37
CA SER A 104 -19.50 -37.23 -15.10
C SER A 104 -19.32 -36.84 -13.63
N THR A 105 -18.21 -37.24 -13.02
CA THR A 105 -17.83 -36.81 -11.66
C THR A 105 -16.32 -36.83 -11.54
N GLY A 106 -15.74 -35.84 -10.87
CA GLY A 106 -14.29 -35.78 -10.66
C GLY A 106 -13.83 -34.55 -9.88
N PRO A 107 -12.52 -34.43 -9.67
CA PRO A 107 -11.95 -33.33 -8.91
C PRO A 107 -12.03 -32.02 -9.70
N VAL A 108 -12.11 -30.91 -8.95
CA VAL A 108 -11.84 -29.57 -9.46
C VAL A 108 -10.40 -29.22 -9.10
N THR A 109 -9.60 -28.83 -10.09
CA THR A 109 -8.17 -28.55 -9.91
C THR A 109 -7.82 -27.15 -10.40
N ALA A 110 -6.59 -26.71 -10.18
CA ALA A 110 -6.08 -25.50 -10.81
C ALA A 110 -6.15 -25.62 -12.34
N ALA A 111 -6.51 -24.54 -13.02
CA ALA A 111 -6.58 -24.52 -14.48
C ALA A 111 -5.20 -24.69 -15.14
N ASN A 112 -4.13 -24.29 -14.45
CA ASN A 112 -2.74 -24.41 -14.90
C ASN A 112 -1.78 -24.29 -13.70
N ASP A 113 -0.50 -24.62 -13.93
CA ASP A 113 0.57 -24.58 -12.92
C ASP A 113 1.27 -23.23 -12.77
N ASP A 114 0.92 -22.23 -13.60
CA ASP A 114 1.48 -20.89 -13.55
C ASP A 114 0.87 -20.09 -12.39
N LEU A 115 1.72 -19.75 -11.43
CA LEU A 115 1.34 -19.05 -10.20
C LEU A 115 0.77 -17.65 -10.47
N ARG A 116 1.08 -17.05 -11.63
CA ARG A 116 0.53 -15.76 -12.07
C ARG A 116 -0.97 -15.82 -12.36
N THR A 117 -1.53 -17.01 -12.55
CA THR A 117 -2.98 -17.20 -12.79
C THR A 117 -3.79 -17.35 -11.50
N CYS A 118 -3.13 -17.49 -10.35
CA CYS A 118 -3.74 -17.12 -9.08
C CYS A 118 -3.68 -15.60 -8.99
N GLN A 119 -4.77 -14.93 -9.34
CA GLN A 119 -4.82 -13.49 -9.52
C GLN A 119 -5.04 -12.78 -8.18
N LEU A 120 -4.31 -11.70 -7.94
CA LEU A 120 -4.57 -10.78 -6.84
C LEU A 120 -5.63 -9.74 -7.22
N VAL A 121 -6.76 -9.74 -6.50
CA VAL A 121 -7.86 -8.80 -6.72
C VAL A 121 -7.68 -7.57 -5.82
N GLU A 122 -7.74 -7.77 -4.50
CA GLU A 122 -7.49 -6.75 -3.49
C GLU A 122 -6.39 -7.16 -2.52
N SER A 123 -5.57 -6.20 -2.10
CA SER A 123 -4.61 -6.36 -1.01
C SER A 123 -4.45 -5.05 -0.26
N GLY A 124 -4.36 -5.13 1.07
CA GLY A 124 -4.12 -3.98 1.92
C GLY A 124 -4.19 -4.30 3.41
N LYS A 125 -4.41 -3.26 4.22
CA LYS A 125 -4.36 -3.38 5.69
C LYS A 125 -5.36 -4.40 6.24
N PHE A 126 -6.59 -4.45 5.72
CA PHE A 126 -7.65 -5.26 6.31
C PHE A 126 -8.01 -6.45 5.43
N PHE A 127 -8.18 -6.23 4.13
CA PHE A 127 -8.78 -7.21 3.23
C PHE A 127 -7.81 -7.70 2.18
N GLN A 128 -7.84 -9.01 1.95
CA GLN A 128 -7.00 -9.72 1.01
C GLN A 128 -7.92 -10.61 0.17
N ARG A 129 -7.85 -10.53 -1.16
CA ARG A 129 -8.70 -11.34 -2.05
C ARG A 129 -7.95 -11.84 -3.26
N ARG A 130 -8.15 -13.11 -3.57
CA ARG A 130 -7.60 -13.77 -4.75
C ARG A 130 -8.63 -14.55 -5.52
N TRP A 131 -8.39 -14.64 -6.80
CA TRP A 131 -9.13 -15.49 -7.71
C TRP A 131 -8.20 -16.50 -8.36
N GLN A 132 -8.53 -17.79 -8.26
CA GLN A 132 -7.79 -18.83 -8.94
C GLN A 132 -8.68 -19.58 -9.93
N SER A 133 -8.32 -19.55 -11.21
CA SER A 133 -9.02 -20.31 -12.24
C SER A 133 -9.00 -21.81 -11.99
N ALA A 134 -10.13 -22.45 -12.27
CA ALA A 134 -10.31 -23.89 -12.11
C ALA A 134 -10.39 -24.64 -13.45
N ALA A 135 -9.93 -25.89 -13.45
CA ALA A 135 -10.26 -26.89 -14.44
C ALA A 135 -11.28 -27.89 -13.87
N LEU A 136 -12.22 -28.31 -14.71
CA LEU A 136 -13.25 -29.30 -14.37
C LEU A 136 -13.03 -30.61 -15.12
N PRO A 137 -13.62 -31.74 -14.65
CA PRO A 137 -13.62 -33.00 -15.39
C PRO A 137 -14.26 -32.85 -16.78
N ALA A 138 -13.78 -33.66 -17.73
CA ALA A 138 -14.40 -33.74 -19.05
C ALA A 138 -15.89 -34.10 -18.95
N GLY A 139 -16.71 -33.50 -19.82
CA GLY A 139 -18.16 -33.75 -19.87
C GLY A 139 -19.02 -32.78 -19.04
N ILE A 140 -18.40 -31.87 -18.27
CA ILE A 140 -19.11 -30.80 -17.57
C ILE A 140 -18.85 -29.47 -18.29
N PRO A 141 -19.84 -28.89 -18.98
CA PRO A 141 -19.70 -27.66 -19.75
C PRO A 141 -19.62 -26.43 -18.83
N PHE A 142 -18.59 -25.60 -18.97
CA PHE A 142 -18.39 -24.40 -18.14
C PHE A 142 -17.67 -23.27 -18.87
N ASP A 143 -17.86 -22.04 -18.38
CA ASP A 143 -17.12 -20.85 -18.79
C ASP A 143 -15.84 -20.75 -17.96
N PRO A 144 -14.64 -20.97 -18.54
CA PRO A 144 -13.38 -20.84 -17.82
C PRO A 144 -13.10 -19.41 -17.34
N ALA A 145 -13.72 -18.40 -17.96
CA ALA A 145 -13.60 -17.01 -17.55
C ALA A 145 -14.44 -16.65 -16.30
N ARG A 146 -15.30 -17.57 -15.84
CA ARG A 146 -16.19 -17.37 -14.68
C ARG A 146 -16.21 -18.57 -13.72
N THR A 147 -15.19 -19.42 -13.83
CA THR A 147 -15.09 -20.64 -13.04
C THR A 147 -13.75 -20.68 -12.30
N GLY A 148 -13.80 -20.73 -10.98
CA GLY A 148 -12.62 -20.58 -10.14
C GLY A 148 -12.90 -20.60 -8.64
N LEU A 149 -11.84 -20.70 -7.86
CA LEU A 149 -11.86 -20.59 -6.41
C LEU A 149 -11.50 -19.16 -6.01
N GLU A 150 -12.46 -18.50 -5.37
CA GLU A 150 -12.26 -17.21 -4.73
C GLU A 150 -11.84 -17.43 -3.27
N THR A 151 -10.77 -16.76 -2.86
CA THR A 151 -10.34 -16.68 -1.45
C THR A 151 -10.45 -15.23 -0.99
N ALA A 152 -11.22 -14.97 0.06
CA ALA A 152 -11.38 -13.65 0.64
C ALA A 152 -11.03 -13.70 2.15
N ALA A 153 -10.21 -12.78 2.61
CA ALA A 153 -9.61 -12.82 3.95
C ALA A 153 -9.63 -11.42 4.59
N TRP A 154 -10.36 -11.32 5.70
CA TRP A 154 -10.31 -10.24 6.69
C TRP A 154 -9.46 -10.67 7.88
N PRO A 155 -9.09 -9.77 8.81
CA PRO A 155 -8.29 -10.14 9.97
C PRO A 155 -8.99 -11.18 10.86
N ASP A 156 -10.33 -11.20 10.87
CA ASP A 156 -11.16 -12.02 11.75
C ASP A 156 -12.03 -13.06 11.07
N ARG A 157 -12.00 -13.15 9.74
CA ARG A 157 -12.66 -14.22 8.97
C ARG A 157 -11.99 -14.46 7.64
N LEU A 158 -12.17 -15.65 7.07
CA LEU A 158 -11.82 -15.97 5.70
C LEU A 158 -12.89 -16.84 5.04
N SER A 159 -12.96 -16.82 3.72
CA SER A 159 -13.85 -17.66 2.94
C SER A 159 -13.16 -18.27 1.73
N PHE A 160 -13.58 -19.49 1.41
CA PHE A 160 -13.25 -20.21 0.18
C PHE A 160 -14.56 -20.43 -0.57
N VAL A 161 -14.68 -19.88 -1.78
CA VAL A 161 -15.91 -19.97 -2.58
C VAL A 161 -15.56 -20.44 -3.98
N LEU A 162 -15.96 -21.67 -4.30
CA LEU A 162 -15.90 -22.19 -5.65
C LEU A 162 -17.10 -21.62 -6.43
N ARG A 163 -16.81 -20.88 -7.50
CA ARG A 163 -17.81 -20.35 -8.44
C ARG A 163 -17.70 -21.08 -9.77
N LEU A 164 -18.85 -21.34 -10.38
CA LEU A 164 -19.01 -22.06 -11.65
C LEU A 164 -20.08 -21.35 -12.47
N THR A 165 -19.84 -21.18 -13.76
CA THR A 165 -20.90 -20.79 -14.71
C THR A 165 -21.00 -21.82 -15.83
N PRO A 166 -22.04 -22.66 -15.88
CA PRO A 166 -22.21 -23.63 -16.96
C PRO A 166 -22.43 -22.94 -18.31
N THR A 167 -21.85 -23.47 -19.39
CA THR A 167 -22.15 -22.99 -20.76
C THR A 167 -23.33 -23.72 -21.40
N GLU A 168 -23.69 -24.88 -20.86
CA GLU A 168 -24.86 -25.69 -21.23
C GLU A 168 -25.52 -26.24 -19.96
N GLY A 169 -26.67 -26.92 -20.11
CA GLY A 169 -27.40 -27.50 -18.98
C GLY A 169 -26.61 -28.63 -18.31
N VAL A 170 -26.61 -28.64 -16.98
CA VAL A 170 -25.98 -29.73 -16.18
C VAL A 170 -27.04 -30.43 -15.34
N LEU A 171 -27.38 -31.65 -15.75
CA LEU A 171 -28.33 -32.51 -15.04
C LEU A 171 -27.68 -33.17 -13.83
N ASN A 172 -28.44 -33.26 -12.74
CA ASN A 172 -28.02 -33.85 -11.46
C ASN A 172 -26.70 -33.25 -10.95
N GLY A 173 -26.55 -31.93 -11.09
CA GLY A 173 -25.37 -31.20 -10.67
C GLY A 173 -25.09 -31.37 -9.17
N THR A 174 -23.85 -31.73 -8.84
CA THR A 174 -23.36 -31.84 -7.47
C THR A 174 -22.04 -31.09 -7.31
N LEU A 175 -21.90 -30.34 -6.22
CA LEU A 175 -20.65 -29.74 -5.78
C LEU A 175 -20.36 -30.17 -4.35
N SER A 176 -19.11 -30.48 -4.06
CA SER A 176 -18.61 -30.75 -2.72
C SER A 176 -17.28 -30.03 -2.52
N MET A 177 -17.10 -29.40 -1.36
CA MET A 177 -15.85 -28.79 -0.92
C MET A 177 -15.54 -29.35 0.46
N THR A 178 -14.37 -29.96 0.61
CA THR A 178 -13.96 -30.63 1.85
C THR A 178 -12.67 -30.03 2.39
N LEU A 179 -12.66 -29.71 3.68
CA LEU A 179 -11.48 -29.38 4.47
C LEU A 179 -11.26 -30.50 5.49
N ASP A 180 -10.11 -31.17 5.40
CA ASP A 180 -9.67 -32.15 6.38
C ASP A 180 -8.73 -31.46 7.37
N LEU A 181 -9.24 -31.21 8.58
CA LEU A 181 -8.49 -30.57 9.64
C LEU A 181 -7.59 -31.59 10.36
N PRO A 182 -6.54 -31.13 11.06
CA PRO A 182 -5.78 -32.00 11.97
C PRO A 182 -6.69 -32.67 13.00
N ASP A 183 -6.35 -33.88 13.43
CA ASP A 183 -7.10 -34.59 14.46
C ASP A 183 -7.19 -33.79 15.77
N GLY A 184 -8.28 -33.99 16.52
CA GLY A 184 -8.44 -33.47 17.88
C GLY A 184 -9.38 -32.28 18.03
N TYR A 185 -10.21 -32.00 17.04
CA TYR A 185 -11.32 -31.06 17.18
C TYR A 185 -12.56 -31.73 17.74
N GLN A 186 -13.28 -31.02 18.59
CA GLN A 186 -14.61 -31.39 19.07
C GLN A 186 -15.65 -30.45 18.46
N LEU A 187 -16.74 -31.01 17.96
CA LEU A 187 -17.88 -30.23 17.48
C LEU A 187 -18.69 -29.71 18.67
N LEU A 188 -18.90 -28.40 18.71
CA LEU A 188 -19.79 -27.79 19.68
C LEU A 188 -21.25 -27.84 19.20
N PRO A 189 -22.23 -27.99 20.11
CA PRO A 189 -23.63 -27.85 19.78
C PRO A 189 -23.89 -26.43 19.27
N GLY A 190 -24.50 -26.31 18.09
CA GLY A 190 -24.83 -25.03 17.46
C GLY A 190 -26.30 -24.95 17.08
N GLU A 191 -26.81 -23.73 16.92
CA GLU A 191 -28.16 -23.46 16.42
C GLU A 191 -28.11 -23.03 14.94
N GLY A 192 -29.09 -23.45 14.14
CA GLY A 192 -29.18 -23.05 12.73
C GLY A 192 -28.05 -23.63 11.85
N PRO A 193 -27.50 -22.87 10.90
CA PRO A 193 -26.43 -23.33 10.00
C PRO A 193 -25.00 -23.05 10.51
N VAL A 194 -24.84 -22.35 11.64
CA VAL A 194 -23.54 -22.01 12.22
C VAL A 194 -23.06 -23.16 13.11
N ARG A 195 -21.81 -23.55 12.97
CA ARG A 195 -21.18 -24.62 13.77
C ARG A 195 -19.85 -24.14 14.32
N ALA A 196 -19.31 -24.81 15.33
CA ALA A 196 -17.97 -24.51 15.81
C ALA A 196 -17.19 -25.79 16.13
N LEU A 197 -15.90 -25.74 15.83
CA LEU A 197 -14.92 -26.78 16.13
C LEU A 197 -13.91 -26.20 17.10
N VAL A 198 -13.64 -26.92 18.19
CA VAL A 198 -12.69 -26.51 19.23
C VAL A 198 -11.64 -27.59 19.45
N ALA A 199 -10.37 -27.21 19.42
CA ALA A 199 -9.25 -28.07 19.76
C ALA A 199 -9.03 -28.11 21.28
N ALA A 200 -8.23 -29.08 21.75
CA ALA A 200 -7.94 -29.25 23.18
C ALA A 200 -7.27 -28.03 23.84
N ASP A 201 -6.55 -27.20 23.08
CA ASP A 201 -5.92 -25.97 23.56
C ASP A 201 -6.86 -24.76 23.61
N GLY A 202 -8.13 -24.96 23.23
CA GLY A 202 -9.18 -23.92 23.18
C GLY A 202 -9.22 -23.12 21.88
N SER A 203 -8.29 -23.35 20.95
CA SER A 203 -8.33 -22.75 19.61
C SER A 203 -9.35 -23.44 18.71
N GLY A 204 -9.70 -22.83 17.59
CA GLY A 204 -10.49 -23.48 16.57
C GLY A 204 -11.20 -22.50 15.65
N PHE A 205 -12.37 -22.91 15.16
CA PHE A 205 -13.09 -22.23 14.09
C PHE A 205 -14.59 -22.20 14.37
N VAL A 206 -15.20 -21.04 14.18
CA VAL A 206 -16.65 -20.96 13.89
C VAL A 206 -16.83 -21.02 12.38
N VAL A 207 -17.74 -21.84 11.91
CA VAL A 207 -17.90 -22.22 10.50
C VAL A 207 -19.32 -21.96 10.03
N GLN A 208 -19.45 -21.44 8.81
CA GLN A 208 -20.73 -21.15 8.19
C GLN A 208 -20.70 -21.53 6.69
N PRO A 209 -21.81 -22.01 6.11
CA PRO A 209 -21.92 -22.15 4.68
C PRO A 209 -22.05 -20.76 4.02
N SER A 210 -21.50 -20.61 2.82
CA SER A 210 -21.58 -19.37 2.04
C SER A 210 -23.02 -18.99 1.64
N SER A 211 -23.88 -20.00 1.45
CA SER A 211 -25.29 -19.85 1.09
C SER A 211 -26.15 -20.81 1.90
N ARG A 212 -27.41 -20.44 2.16
CA ARG A 212 -28.40 -21.33 2.81
C ARG A 212 -28.73 -22.57 1.98
N ASN A 213 -28.48 -22.53 0.67
CA ASN A 213 -28.65 -23.68 -0.22
C ASN A 213 -27.50 -24.69 -0.14
N ASN A 214 -26.45 -24.39 0.61
CA ASN A 214 -25.31 -25.27 0.80
C ASN A 214 -25.47 -26.00 2.14
N ALA A 215 -25.52 -27.32 2.08
CA ALA A 215 -25.46 -28.14 3.28
C ALA A 215 -24.05 -28.08 3.86
N LEU A 216 -23.93 -27.85 5.17
CA LEU A 216 -22.67 -27.94 5.91
C LEU A 216 -22.70 -29.20 6.77
N LEU A 217 -21.78 -30.11 6.53
CA LEU A 217 -21.60 -31.37 7.23
C LEU A 217 -20.27 -31.34 7.97
N ILE A 218 -20.26 -31.75 9.23
CA ILE A 218 -19.06 -31.85 10.06
C ILE A 218 -19.01 -33.23 10.67
N ASP A 219 -17.91 -33.94 10.43
CA ASP A 219 -17.57 -35.19 11.11
C ASP A 219 -16.41 -34.90 12.07
N ASP A 220 -16.70 -34.85 13.37
CA ASP A 220 -15.71 -34.59 14.41
C ASP A 220 -14.79 -35.79 14.68
N LYS A 221 -15.19 -37.01 14.31
CA LYS A 221 -14.35 -38.20 14.45
C LYS A 221 -13.22 -38.21 13.44
N THR A 222 -13.47 -37.69 12.24
CA THR A 222 -12.45 -37.56 11.19
C THR A 222 -11.93 -36.12 11.07
N SER A 223 -12.42 -35.20 11.89
CA SER A 223 -12.12 -33.75 11.81
C SER A 223 -12.33 -33.17 10.41
N THR A 224 -13.37 -33.64 9.71
CA THR A 224 -13.68 -33.28 8.33
C THR A 224 -14.85 -32.31 8.27
N LEU A 225 -14.67 -31.22 7.51
CA LEU A 225 -15.70 -30.25 7.19
C LEU A 225 -16.06 -30.36 5.70
N THR A 226 -17.32 -30.61 5.38
CA THR A 226 -17.79 -30.69 3.99
C THR A 226 -18.97 -29.75 3.74
N ALA A 227 -18.80 -28.84 2.79
CA ALA A 227 -19.92 -28.13 2.19
C ALA A 227 -20.40 -28.88 0.95
N LYS A 228 -21.72 -29.01 0.77
CA LYS A 228 -22.32 -29.72 -0.38
C LYS A 228 -23.50 -28.96 -0.97
N ARG A 229 -23.59 -28.95 -2.30
CA ARG A 229 -24.74 -28.43 -3.05
C ARG A 229 -25.16 -29.43 -4.11
N THR A 230 -26.47 -29.62 -4.25
CA THR A 230 -27.08 -30.51 -5.26
C THR A 230 -28.21 -29.78 -5.96
N SER A 231 -28.36 -29.97 -7.27
CA SER A 231 -29.52 -29.52 -8.05
C SER A 231 -29.89 -30.58 -9.07
N SER A 232 -31.17 -30.70 -9.40
CA SER A 232 -31.61 -31.55 -10.52
C SER A 232 -31.17 -30.99 -11.86
N ASP A 233 -31.04 -29.67 -11.96
CA ASP A 233 -30.65 -28.96 -13.19
C ASP A 233 -29.90 -27.66 -12.86
N TRP A 234 -28.77 -27.42 -13.51
CA TRP A 234 -28.09 -26.12 -13.54
C TRP A 234 -28.24 -25.50 -14.92
N GLN A 235 -28.78 -24.28 -14.96
CA GLN A 235 -29.04 -23.59 -16.20
C GLN A 235 -27.77 -22.99 -16.81
N PRO A 236 -27.66 -22.96 -18.15
CA PRO A 236 -26.61 -22.23 -18.85
C PRO A 236 -26.56 -20.76 -18.42
N GLY A 237 -25.35 -20.24 -18.22
CA GLY A 237 -25.09 -18.82 -17.91
C GLY A 237 -25.44 -18.37 -16.48
N GLN A 238 -26.01 -19.24 -15.65
CA GLN A 238 -26.30 -18.93 -14.25
C GLN A 238 -25.17 -19.38 -13.34
N GLU A 239 -24.68 -18.49 -12.48
CA GLU A 239 -23.64 -18.84 -11.51
C GLU A 239 -24.17 -19.86 -10.49
N VAL A 240 -23.38 -20.90 -10.27
CA VAL A 240 -23.51 -21.85 -9.18
C VAL A 240 -22.28 -21.71 -8.30
N SER A 241 -22.51 -21.48 -7.01
CA SER A 241 -21.44 -21.32 -6.03
C SER A 241 -21.59 -22.26 -4.83
N LEU A 242 -20.46 -22.68 -4.28
CA LEU A 242 -20.33 -23.45 -3.06
C LEU A 242 -19.16 -22.90 -2.26
N GLY A 243 -19.35 -22.63 -0.97
CA GLY A 243 -18.27 -22.10 -0.17
C GLY A 243 -18.42 -22.31 1.33
N ILE A 244 -17.28 -22.15 2.00
CA ILE A 244 -17.08 -22.28 3.44
C ILE A 244 -16.52 -20.97 3.95
N ILE A 245 -17.12 -20.46 5.03
CA ILE A 245 -16.66 -19.30 5.78
C ILE A 245 -16.13 -19.78 7.12
N LEU A 246 -14.93 -19.34 7.48
CA LEU A 246 -14.24 -19.67 8.72
C LEU A 246 -13.99 -18.37 9.51
N HIS A 247 -14.24 -18.43 10.81
CA HIS A 247 -13.86 -17.40 11.80
C HIS A 247 -12.87 -18.04 12.77
N PRO A 248 -11.55 -17.91 12.52
CA PRO A 248 -10.53 -18.49 13.38
C PRO A 248 -10.44 -17.73 14.71
N ALA A 249 -10.32 -18.47 15.81
CA ALA A 249 -9.93 -17.89 17.09
C ALA A 249 -8.99 -18.81 17.86
N ALA A 250 -8.06 -18.21 18.59
CA ALA A 250 -7.11 -18.94 19.42
C ALA A 250 -7.67 -19.35 20.79
N ARG A 251 -8.84 -18.82 21.16
CA ARG A 251 -9.58 -19.06 22.40
C ARG A 251 -10.99 -18.49 22.30
N GLY A 252 -11.89 -18.87 23.21
CA GLY A 252 -13.23 -18.28 23.31
C GLY A 252 -14.17 -18.69 22.17
N ILE A 253 -14.01 -19.91 21.64
CA ILE A 253 -14.84 -20.44 20.56
C ILE A 253 -16.35 -20.46 20.92
N PRO A 254 -16.78 -20.82 22.15
CA PRO A 254 -18.20 -20.76 22.52
C PRO A 254 -18.79 -19.34 22.48
N GLU A 255 -18.03 -18.33 22.93
CA GLU A 255 -18.41 -16.92 22.87
C GLU A 255 -18.53 -16.46 21.41
N LEU A 256 -17.53 -16.79 20.59
CA LEU A 256 -17.54 -16.47 19.16
C LEU A 256 -18.71 -17.13 18.44
N LEU A 257 -19.02 -18.39 18.76
CA LEU A 257 -20.17 -19.09 18.19
C LEU A 257 -21.48 -18.35 18.50
N ARG A 258 -21.68 -17.93 19.75
CA ARG A 258 -22.87 -17.14 20.14
C ARG A 258 -22.91 -15.80 19.40
N GLN A 259 -21.78 -15.11 19.32
CA GLN A 259 -21.66 -13.83 18.62
C GLN A 259 -22.04 -13.98 17.14
N ILE A 260 -21.38 -14.87 16.40
CA ILE A 260 -21.61 -15.07 14.97
C ILE A 260 -23.02 -15.59 14.68
N THR A 261 -23.58 -16.44 15.54
CA THR A 261 -24.98 -16.88 15.42
C THR A 261 -25.95 -15.70 15.58
N SER A 262 -25.71 -14.82 16.56
CA SER A 262 -26.51 -13.61 16.78
C SER A 262 -26.35 -12.59 15.64
N GLU A 263 -25.16 -12.47 15.05
CA GLU A 263 -24.91 -11.60 13.89
C GLU A 263 -25.66 -12.06 12.62
N GLU A 264 -25.78 -13.38 12.40
CA GLU A 264 -26.57 -13.92 11.29
C GLU A 264 -28.08 -13.74 11.46
N GLN A 265 -28.57 -13.78 12.71
CA GLN A 265 -29.99 -13.63 13.02
C GLN A 265 -30.42 -12.16 12.99
N GLU A 266 -29.58 -11.28 13.53
CA GLU A 266 -29.88 -9.85 13.71
C GLU A 266 -28.70 -8.99 13.23
N PRO A 267 -28.50 -8.82 11.91
CA PRO A 267 -27.38 -8.02 11.39
C PRO A 267 -27.50 -6.54 11.76
N LEU A 268 -26.37 -5.82 11.68
CA LEU A 268 -26.35 -4.36 11.87
C LEU A 268 -27.25 -3.67 10.84
N ALA A 269 -28.02 -2.68 11.28
CA ALA A 269 -28.80 -1.85 10.36
C ALA A 269 -27.96 -0.65 9.92
N ILE A 270 -27.77 -0.51 8.60
CA ILE A 270 -26.92 0.51 8.00
C ILE A 270 -27.77 1.34 7.02
N SER A 271 -27.72 2.65 7.15
CA SER A 271 -28.26 3.59 6.16
C SER A 271 -27.17 4.56 5.71
N VAL A 272 -27.21 4.91 4.43
CA VAL A 272 -26.24 5.81 3.81
C VAL A 272 -26.97 6.85 2.99
N ILE A 273 -26.64 8.12 3.21
CA ILE A 273 -27.19 9.27 2.48
C ILE A 273 -26.04 9.96 1.76
N GLY A 274 -26.17 10.18 0.45
CA GLY A 274 -25.23 11.00 -0.30
C GLY A 274 -25.45 12.47 0.02
N ILE A 275 -24.42 13.15 0.51
CA ILE A 275 -24.42 14.59 0.79
C ILE A 275 -24.04 15.35 -0.48
N GLU A 276 -23.01 14.87 -1.18
CA GLU A 276 -22.50 15.51 -2.39
C GLU A 276 -21.86 14.49 -3.31
N PRO A 277 -22.40 14.31 -4.52
CA PRO A 277 -23.75 14.69 -4.93
C PRO A 277 -24.84 14.21 -3.94
N ALA A 278 -25.93 14.97 -3.86
CA ALA A 278 -27.04 14.63 -2.97
C ALA A 278 -27.78 13.39 -3.46
N PHE A 279 -27.87 12.37 -2.62
CA PHE A 279 -28.67 11.17 -2.85
C PHE A 279 -29.46 10.86 -1.58
N PRO A 280 -30.80 10.73 -1.64
CA PRO A 280 -31.61 10.49 -0.45
C PRO A 280 -31.24 9.17 0.24
N GLN A 281 -30.77 8.19 -0.53
CA GLN A 281 -30.26 6.91 -0.04
C GLN A 281 -29.30 6.30 -1.06
N LEU A 282 -28.19 5.73 -0.58
CA LEU A 282 -27.32 4.87 -1.38
C LEU A 282 -27.63 3.39 -1.07
N PRO A 283 -27.57 2.48 -2.07
CA PRO A 283 -27.75 1.06 -1.82
C PRO A 283 -26.68 0.51 -0.88
N VAL A 284 -27.12 -0.28 0.10
CA VAL A 284 -26.26 -1.06 0.98
C VAL A 284 -26.60 -2.53 0.79
N LEU A 285 -25.66 -3.30 0.25
CA LEU A 285 -25.85 -4.71 -0.09
C LEU A 285 -24.96 -5.57 0.81
N PRO A 286 -25.52 -6.47 1.63
CA PRO A 286 -24.70 -7.40 2.40
C PRO A 286 -24.08 -8.45 1.48
N GLU A 287 -22.74 -8.53 1.47
CA GLU A 287 -21.98 -9.48 0.66
C GLU A 287 -21.38 -10.55 1.57
N LYS A 288 -22.10 -11.67 1.72
CA LYS A 288 -21.75 -12.73 2.68
C LYS A 288 -20.41 -13.43 2.37
N ASP A 289 -20.16 -13.69 1.09
CA ASP A 289 -18.95 -14.38 0.62
C ASP A 289 -17.68 -13.59 0.99
N PRO A 290 -17.48 -12.35 0.50
CA PRO A 290 -16.32 -11.55 0.88
C PRO A 290 -16.43 -10.97 2.30
N GLY A 291 -17.64 -10.89 2.89
CA GLY A 291 -17.85 -10.57 4.30
C GLY A 291 -17.93 -9.09 4.63
N PHE A 292 -18.56 -8.27 3.79
CA PHE A 292 -18.71 -6.84 4.04
C PHE A 292 -20.10 -6.34 3.64
N HIS A 293 -20.43 -5.12 4.05
CA HIS A 293 -21.56 -4.39 3.49
C HIS A 293 -21.05 -3.49 2.37
N ARG A 294 -21.52 -3.76 1.16
CA ARG A 294 -21.18 -3.00 -0.04
C ARG A 294 -22.05 -1.77 -0.13
N ILE A 295 -21.43 -0.60 -0.07
CA ILE A 295 -22.07 0.68 -0.30
C ILE A 295 -21.83 1.02 -1.76
N VAL A 296 -22.90 1.00 -2.56
CA VAL A 296 -22.81 1.28 -4.00
C VAL A 296 -22.73 2.78 -4.20
N LEU A 297 -21.55 3.25 -4.61
CA LEU A 297 -21.31 4.65 -4.92
C LEU A 297 -21.87 4.97 -6.31
N PRO A 298 -22.40 6.20 -6.50
CA PRO A 298 -22.79 6.67 -7.81
C PRO A 298 -21.57 6.72 -8.74
N LYS A 299 -21.79 6.48 -10.04
CA LYS A 299 -20.75 6.68 -11.04
C LYS A 299 -20.26 8.13 -10.97
N GLY A 300 -18.94 8.33 -10.92
CA GLY A 300 -18.39 9.68 -10.88
C GLY A 300 -18.65 10.44 -12.19
N SER A 301 -18.78 11.75 -12.08
CA SER A 301 -18.88 12.68 -13.22
C SER A 301 -17.67 13.60 -13.33
N ASP A 302 -17.47 14.18 -14.52
CA ASP A 302 -16.59 15.34 -14.70
C ASP A 302 -17.03 16.50 -13.78
N GLY A 303 -16.07 17.25 -13.24
CA GLY A 303 -16.34 18.46 -12.43
C GLY A 303 -16.40 18.24 -10.92
N ALA A 304 -16.32 19.33 -10.14
CA ALA A 304 -16.34 19.36 -8.67
C ALA A 304 -15.27 18.50 -7.96
N ASN A 305 -14.04 18.45 -8.47
CA ASN A 305 -12.91 17.76 -7.81
C ASN A 305 -13.08 16.23 -7.67
N GLY A 306 -14.04 15.62 -8.39
CA GLY A 306 -14.42 14.22 -8.20
C GLY A 306 -14.90 13.93 -6.76
N ARG A 307 -15.51 14.93 -6.11
CA ARG A 307 -15.86 14.87 -4.70
C ARG A 307 -17.09 13.98 -4.45
N MET A 308 -16.97 13.09 -3.48
CA MET A 308 -18.09 12.29 -2.96
C MET A 308 -18.14 12.43 -1.45
N ARG A 309 -19.31 12.77 -0.93
CA ARG A 309 -19.60 12.82 0.51
C ARG A 309 -20.80 11.96 0.82
N ALA A 310 -20.68 11.09 1.80
CA ALA A 310 -21.80 10.28 2.28
C ALA A 310 -21.83 10.26 3.80
N ARG A 311 -23.01 10.43 4.39
CA ARG A 311 -23.26 10.15 5.81
C ARG A 311 -23.62 8.68 5.96
N ILE A 312 -22.95 8.00 6.87
CA ILE A 312 -23.23 6.61 7.22
C ILE A 312 -23.78 6.60 8.64
N THR A 313 -24.93 5.95 8.83
CA THR A 313 -25.56 5.74 10.12
C THR A 313 -25.65 4.23 10.36
N VAL A 314 -25.12 3.77 11.49
CA VAL A 314 -25.10 2.35 11.84
C VAL A 314 -25.74 2.17 13.21
N LYS A 315 -26.79 1.33 13.27
CA LYS A 315 -27.47 0.99 14.52
C LYS A 315 -27.04 -0.39 14.99
N ASN A 316 -26.52 -0.44 16.21
CA ASN A 316 -26.22 -1.67 16.92
C ASN A 316 -27.20 -1.84 18.10
N PRO A 317 -28.24 -2.68 17.97
CA PRO A 317 -29.19 -2.93 19.05
C PRO A 317 -28.65 -3.88 20.14
N HIS A 318 -27.42 -4.38 20.01
CA HIS A 318 -26.88 -5.43 20.87
C HIS A 318 -26.12 -4.88 22.07
N PRO A 319 -26.08 -5.62 23.19
CA PRO A 319 -25.36 -5.22 24.41
C PRO A 319 -23.84 -5.28 24.28
N GLU A 320 -23.33 -5.81 23.17
CA GLU A 320 -21.90 -5.93 22.87
C GLU A 320 -21.55 -5.12 21.61
N ALA A 321 -20.30 -4.64 21.55
CA ALA A 321 -19.78 -4.00 20.36
C ALA A 321 -19.68 -5.03 19.21
N ARG A 322 -19.97 -4.60 17.98
CA ARG A 322 -19.95 -5.48 16.80
C ARG A 322 -19.01 -4.97 15.72
N VAL A 323 -18.31 -5.91 15.09
CA VAL A 323 -17.41 -5.58 13.97
C VAL A 323 -18.23 -5.20 12.74
N LEU A 324 -17.95 -4.03 12.19
CA LEU A 324 -18.46 -3.55 10.92
C LEU A 324 -17.33 -3.57 9.89
N ARG A 325 -17.62 -4.20 8.75
CA ARG A 325 -16.78 -4.20 7.55
C ARG A 325 -17.56 -3.53 6.42
N LEU A 326 -17.01 -2.46 5.86
CA LEU A 326 -17.61 -1.73 4.75
C LEU A 326 -16.72 -1.82 3.52
N CYS A 327 -17.35 -1.89 2.34
CA CYS A 327 -16.72 -1.69 1.04
C CYS A 327 -17.45 -0.57 0.31
N PHE A 328 -16.78 0.55 0.06
CA PHE A 328 -17.25 1.62 -0.80
C PHE A 328 -16.90 1.25 -2.24
N ASP A 329 -17.90 0.77 -2.98
CA ASP A 329 -17.75 0.20 -4.33
C ASP A 329 -18.29 1.18 -5.38
N GLY A 330 -17.47 1.53 -6.36
CA GLY A 330 -17.97 2.25 -7.52
C GLY A 330 -16.97 2.41 -8.65
N VAL A 331 -17.44 3.11 -9.69
CA VAL A 331 -16.62 3.52 -10.83
C VAL A 331 -16.47 5.03 -10.77
N PRO A 332 -15.46 5.55 -10.06
CA PRO A 332 -15.23 6.99 -9.98
C PRO A 332 -14.84 7.50 -11.37
N HIS A 333 -15.07 8.79 -11.60
CA HIS A 333 -14.79 9.43 -12.90
C HIS A 333 -13.33 9.23 -13.31
N TYR A 334 -12.43 9.24 -12.33
CA TYR A 334 -11.07 8.78 -12.50
C TYR A 334 -10.49 8.12 -11.25
N ILE A 335 -9.70 7.07 -11.47
CA ILE A 335 -9.33 6.07 -10.48
C ILE A 335 -7.94 6.29 -9.83
N PRO A 336 -6.86 6.71 -10.54
CA PRO A 336 -5.52 6.83 -9.95
C PRO A 336 -5.46 7.78 -8.74
N GLY A 337 -6.01 8.98 -8.87
CA GLY A 337 -5.94 10.03 -7.84
C GLY A 337 -6.88 9.91 -6.65
N LEU A 338 -7.65 8.81 -6.54
CA LEU A 338 -8.77 8.76 -5.62
C LEU A 338 -8.34 8.62 -4.15
N THR A 339 -8.79 9.57 -3.34
CA THR A 339 -8.63 9.58 -1.88
C THR A 339 -9.93 9.11 -1.21
N ALA A 340 -9.84 8.54 -0.01
CA ALA A 340 -11.01 8.28 0.83
C ALA A 340 -10.65 8.49 2.30
N VAL A 341 -11.43 9.31 3.00
CA VAL A 341 -11.20 9.71 4.38
C VAL A 341 -12.50 9.58 5.16
N LEU A 342 -12.46 8.92 6.32
CA LEU A 342 -13.57 8.93 7.27
C LEU A 342 -13.47 10.16 8.18
N ARG A 343 -14.59 10.82 8.41
CA ARG A 343 -14.70 12.05 9.21
C ARG A 343 -15.80 11.93 10.25
N ASP A 344 -15.68 12.67 11.35
CA ASP A 344 -16.84 12.91 12.20
C ASP A 344 -17.86 13.85 11.52
N LEU A 345 -19.00 14.07 12.17
CA LEU A 345 -20.08 14.91 11.62
C LEU A 345 -19.73 16.40 11.55
N ASP A 346 -18.71 16.85 12.28
CA ASP A 346 -18.14 18.20 12.18
C ASP A 346 -17.09 18.30 11.05
N GLY A 347 -16.85 17.19 10.35
CA GLY A 347 -15.97 17.10 9.19
C GLY A 347 -14.49 16.94 9.54
N PHE A 348 -14.12 16.64 10.78
CA PHE A 348 -12.73 16.36 11.15
C PHE A 348 -12.35 14.92 10.77
N PRO A 349 -11.23 14.71 10.05
CA PRO A 349 -10.73 13.36 9.75
C PRO A 349 -10.48 12.53 11.01
N LEU A 350 -11.03 11.31 11.07
CA LEU A 350 -10.97 10.43 12.25
C LEU A 350 -9.59 9.78 12.43
N GLY A 351 -8.86 9.54 11.34
CA GLY A 351 -7.63 8.74 11.33
C GLY A 351 -7.84 7.22 11.29
N ILE A 352 -9.09 6.75 11.11
CA ILE A 352 -9.38 5.34 10.82
C ILE A 352 -9.04 5.06 9.35
N PRO A 353 -8.19 4.05 9.04
CA PRO A 353 -7.79 3.77 7.67
C PRO A 353 -8.94 3.34 6.76
N VAL A 354 -8.86 3.78 5.50
CA VAL A 354 -9.63 3.24 4.38
C VAL A 354 -8.65 2.62 3.39
N GLN A 355 -8.60 1.29 3.37
CA GLN A 355 -7.83 0.53 2.38
C GLN A 355 -8.33 0.84 0.97
N LEU A 356 -7.44 1.33 0.12
CA LEU A 356 -7.74 1.62 -1.28
C LEU A 356 -7.21 0.49 -2.19
N SER A 357 -8.12 -0.13 -2.94
CA SER A 357 -7.84 -1.09 -4.02
C SER A 357 -8.59 -0.67 -5.28
N LYS A 358 -7.95 -0.79 -6.45
CA LYS A 358 -8.55 -0.29 -7.69
C LYS A 358 -8.05 -0.98 -8.96
N ASN A 359 -8.80 -0.86 -10.05
CA ASN A 359 -8.42 -1.32 -11.39
C ASN A 359 -9.02 -0.41 -12.47
N TRP A 360 -8.33 -0.26 -13.60
CA TRP A 360 -8.85 0.39 -14.81
C TRP A 360 -8.52 -0.40 -16.09
N HIS A 361 -7.92 -1.58 -15.94
CA HIS A 361 -7.46 -2.38 -17.05
C HIS A 361 -8.64 -3.12 -17.67
N GLY A 362 -9.07 -2.66 -18.85
CA GLY A 362 -10.14 -3.30 -19.61
C GLY A 362 -9.76 -4.69 -20.14
N PRO A 363 -10.71 -5.41 -20.75
CA PRO A 363 -10.45 -6.71 -21.37
C PRO A 363 -9.68 -6.53 -22.68
N ASN A 364 -8.37 -6.27 -22.61
CA ASN A 364 -7.48 -6.81 -23.63
C ASN A 364 -7.51 -8.32 -23.45
N PRO A 365 -7.50 -9.16 -24.50
CA PRO A 365 -7.58 -10.61 -24.33
C PRO A 365 -6.47 -11.03 -23.36
N PRO A 366 -6.79 -11.44 -22.12
CA PRO A 366 -5.75 -11.77 -21.17
C PRO A 366 -5.09 -13.05 -21.68
N ALA A 367 -3.76 -13.06 -21.77
CA ALA A 367 -3.02 -14.31 -21.96
C ALA A 367 -3.21 -15.24 -20.73
N ASP A 368 -3.58 -14.68 -19.56
CA ASP A 368 -3.38 -15.31 -18.25
C ASP A 368 -4.60 -15.28 -17.29
N GLY A 369 -5.87 -15.22 -17.75
CA GLY A 369 -7.00 -15.51 -16.84
C GLY A 369 -8.38 -14.88 -17.11
N PRO A 370 -9.35 -15.09 -16.20
CA PRO A 370 -10.76 -14.75 -16.34
C PRO A 370 -11.07 -13.25 -16.28
N ALA A 371 -12.12 -12.82 -16.98
CA ALA A 371 -12.52 -11.41 -17.12
C ALA A 371 -13.29 -10.82 -15.92
N GLY A 372 -13.64 -11.61 -14.91
CA GLY A 372 -14.59 -11.22 -13.85
C GLY A 372 -14.16 -10.03 -12.97
N PHE A 373 -12.84 -9.83 -12.78
CA PHE A 373 -12.28 -8.71 -12.00
C PHE A 373 -11.51 -7.70 -12.88
N ALA A 374 -11.58 -7.85 -14.21
CA ALA A 374 -11.08 -6.85 -15.13
C ALA A 374 -12.05 -5.67 -15.23
N GLY A 375 -11.55 -4.53 -15.69
CA GLY A 375 -12.32 -3.32 -15.92
C GLY A 375 -12.08 -2.23 -14.89
N TYR A 376 -12.97 -1.25 -14.91
CA TYR A 376 -12.87 -0.03 -14.12
C TYR A 376 -13.64 -0.21 -12.81
N TRP A 377 -12.94 -0.22 -11.69
CA TRP A 377 -13.54 -0.30 -10.37
C TRP A 377 -12.62 0.29 -9.29
N PHE A 378 -13.24 0.70 -8.19
CA PHE A 378 -12.60 1.13 -6.96
C PHE A 378 -13.31 0.49 -5.78
N HIS A 379 -12.53 -0.02 -4.83
CA HIS A 379 -13.00 -0.49 -3.54
C HIS A 379 -12.25 0.24 -2.41
N GLY A 380 -13.00 1.01 -1.62
CA GLY A 380 -12.55 1.57 -0.35
C GLY A 380 -13.00 0.68 0.81
N LEU A 381 -12.09 -0.01 1.48
CA LEU A 381 -12.41 -1.00 2.51
C LEU A 381 -12.02 -0.49 3.90
N THR A 382 -12.91 -0.65 4.87
CA THR A 382 -12.61 -0.30 6.26
C THR A 382 -13.23 -1.29 7.24
N MET A 383 -12.56 -1.46 8.38
CA MET A 383 -12.96 -2.33 9.48
C MET A 383 -12.95 -1.51 10.77
N LEU A 384 -14.07 -1.54 11.50
CA LEU A 384 -14.27 -0.78 12.75
C LEU A 384 -15.23 -1.54 13.67
N ALA A 385 -15.35 -1.14 14.93
CA ALA A 385 -16.39 -1.68 15.83
C ALA A 385 -17.45 -0.64 16.16
N VAL A 386 -18.72 -1.05 16.14
CA VAL A 386 -19.86 -0.19 16.46
C VAL A 386 -20.19 -0.36 17.95
N PRO A 387 -20.31 0.72 18.73
CA PRO A 387 -20.63 0.66 20.16
C PRO A 387 -21.93 -0.11 20.45
N PRO A 388 -22.07 -0.73 21.64
CA PRO A 388 -23.29 -1.44 22.05
C PRO A 388 -24.49 -0.49 22.23
N ASN A 389 -25.70 -1.02 22.05
CA ASN A 389 -26.99 -0.37 22.33
C ASN A 389 -27.11 1.07 21.79
N GLY A 390 -26.57 1.32 20.61
CA GLY A 390 -26.35 2.68 20.12
C GLY A 390 -26.48 2.85 18.62
N THR A 391 -26.50 4.11 18.22
CA THR A 391 -26.34 4.52 16.83
C THR A 391 -25.04 5.29 16.71
N TRP A 392 -24.24 4.97 15.71
CA TRP A 392 -23.03 5.72 15.40
C TRP A 392 -23.11 6.30 13.99
N GLU A 393 -22.69 7.55 13.87
CA GLU A 393 -22.72 8.31 12.61
C GLU A 393 -21.35 8.88 12.30
N PHE A 394 -20.97 8.79 11.03
CA PHE A 394 -19.73 9.34 10.49
C PHE A 394 -19.90 9.65 9.00
N GLU A 395 -18.93 10.35 8.41
CA GLU A 395 -18.94 10.74 7.01
C GLU A 395 -17.80 10.09 6.24
N LEU A 396 -18.08 9.57 5.03
CA LEU A 396 -17.07 9.30 4.02
C LEU A 396 -16.86 10.57 3.17
N MET A 397 -15.61 11.00 3.01
CA MET A 397 -15.19 12.05 2.08
C MET A 397 -14.18 11.47 1.09
N MET A 398 -14.47 11.58 -0.21
CA MET A 398 -13.57 11.19 -1.29
C MET A 398 -13.29 12.39 -2.19
N THR A 399 -12.09 12.45 -2.75
CA THR A 399 -11.72 13.41 -3.79
C THR A 399 -10.86 12.71 -4.84
N GLY A 400 -10.97 13.13 -6.10
CA GLY A 400 -10.18 12.57 -7.20
C GLY A 400 -8.97 13.41 -7.60
N GLU A 401 -8.98 14.73 -7.38
CA GLU A 401 -7.92 15.63 -7.88
C GLU A 401 -7.20 16.35 -6.74
N ASN A 402 -7.89 17.20 -6.00
CA ASN A 402 -7.30 18.10 -5.01
C ASN A 402 -7.73 17.78 -3.58
N TRP A 403 -6.87 18.17 -2.64
CA TRP A 403 -7.16 18.32 -1.22
C TRP A 403 -6.60 19.69 -0.83
N GLY A 404 -7.40 20.58 -0.23
CA GLY A 404 -6.96 21.92 0.13
C GLY A 404 -6.42 22.76 -1.04
N GLY A 405 -7.07 22.68 -2.20
CA GLY A 405 -6.75 23.51 -3.38
C GLY A 405 -5.58 23.04 -4.26
N ILE A 406 -4.79 22.07 -3.83
CA ILE A 406 -3.67 21.48 -4.60
C ILE A 406 -3.86 19.96 -4.75
N ALA A 407 -3.11 19.33 -5.65
CA ALA A 407 -3.29 17.92 -5.97
C ALA A 407 -3.07 17.03 -4.73
N ALA A 408 -4.05 16.17 -4.46
CA ALA A 408 -4.00 15.23 -3.35
C ALA A 408 -2.95 14.14 -3.60
N ALA A 409 -2.36 13.61 -2.54
CA ALA A 409 -1.46 12.47 -2.63
C ALA A 409 -2.21 11.18 -2.30
N THR A 410 -2.06 10.15 -3.13
CA THR A 410 -2.63 8.82 -2.89
C THR A 410 -1.59 7.72 -3.05
N HIS A 411 -1.72 6.64 -2.30
CA HIS A 411 -0.99 5.39 -2.48
C HIS A 411 -1.92 4.22 -2.18
N SER A 412 -2.09 3.35 -3.16
CA SER A 412 -3.08 2.28 -3.13
C SER A 412 -2.58 1.05 -3.87
N GLN A 413 -3.15 -0.10 -3.53
CA GLN A 413 -2.97 -1.30 -4.32
C GLN A 413 -3.66 -1.13 -5.69
N LEU A 414 -2.93 -1.42 -6.75
CA LEU A 414 -3.40 -1.48 -8.12
C LEU A 414 -3.58 -2.94 -8.53
N SER A 415 -4.80 -3.33 -8.89
CA SER A 415 -5.03 -4.60 -9.58
C SER A 415 -4.74 -4.40 -11.06
N ILE A 416 -4.00 -5.34 -11.63
CA ILE A 416 -3.63 -5.37 -13.05
C ILE A 416 -4.34 -6.49 -13.81
N ILE A 417 -5.41 -7.04 -13.23
CA ILE A 417 -6.28 -8.01 -13.90
C ILE A 417 -6.91 -7.34 -15.12
N GLY A 418 -6.73 -7.94 -16.29
CA GLY A 418 -7.08 -7.34 -17.60
C GLY A 418 -5.87 -6.78 -18.36
N TYR A 419 -4.75 -6.53 -17.68
CA TYR A 419 -3.47 -6.19 -18.31
C TYR A 419 -2.53 -7.40 -18.41
N GLY A 420 -2.24 -8.08 -17.29
CA GLY A 420 -1.32 -9.22 -17.20
C GLY A 420 -0.54 -9.22 -15.88
N GLY A 421 0.22 -10.27 -15.57
CA GLY A 421 1.04 -10.36 -14.34
C GLY A 421 0.25 -10.64 -13.05
N ASN A 422 -0.90 -10.02 -12.84
CA ASN A 422 -1.93 -10.33 -11.82
C ASN A 422 -1.42 -10.55 -10.37
N GLN A 423 -0.33 -9.90 -9.94
CA GLN A 423 0.21 -9.96 -8.58
C GLN A 423 0.24 -8.57 -7.91
N GLN A 424 0.93 -8.44 -6.77
CA GLN A 424 1.01 -7.19 -6.00
C GLN A 424 1.62 -6.07 -6.85
N TRP A 425 0.81 -5.04 -7.06
CA TRP A 425 1.19 -3.79 -7.69
C TRP A 425 0.67 -2.65 -6.86
N ASP A 426 1.48 -1.61 -6.74
CA ASP A 426 1.13 -0.40 -6.00
C ASP A 426 1.30 0.81 -6.90
N GLU A 427 0.43 1.78 -6.71
CA GLU A 427 0.45 3.04 -7.44
C GLU A 427 0.29 4.20 -6.47
N ALA A 428 1.18 5.18 -6.61
CA ALA A 428 1.09 6.46 -5.95
C ALA A 428 0.82 7.57 -6.97
N ALA A 429 -0.17 8.41 -6.67
CA ALA A 429 -0.68 9.45 -7.56
C ALA A 429 -0.61 10.84 -6.94
N LEU A 430 -0.54 11.84 -7.82
CA LEU A 430 -0.76 13.24 -7.50
C LEU A 430 -2.03 13.71 -8.22
N GLY A 431 -3.12 13.81 -7.48
CA GLY A 431 -4.44 13.99 -8.02
C GLY A 431 -4.71 12.97 -9.14
N ASN A 432 -5.61 13.32 -10.03
CA ASN A 432 -5.94 12.45 -11.13
C ASN A 432 -5.10 12.79 -12.38
N ARG A 433 -3.81 12.51 -12.28
CA ARG A 433 -2.83 12.78 -13.35
C ARG A 433 -2.09 11.53 -13.85
N GLY A 434 -2.66 10.35 -13.59
CA GLY A 434 -2.08 9.05 -13.93
C GLY A 434 -1.06 8.56 -12.89
N GLU A 435 -0.28 7.57 -13.29
CA GLU A 435 0.69 6.83 -12.48
C GLU A 435 1.92 7.69 -12.16
N ALA A 436 1.86 8.51 -11.10
CA ALA A 436 3.01 9.33 -10.74
C ALA A 436 4.22 8.43 -10.41
N LEU A 437 4.00 7.36 -9.63
CA LEU A 437 4.98 6.32 -9.31
C LEU A 437 4.28 4.95 -9.14
N CYS A 438 4.70 3.93 -9.88
CA CYS A 438 4.26 2.54 -9.71
C CYS A 438 5.37 1.63 -9.18
N TYR A 439 4.96 0.58 -8.47
CA TYR A 439 5.84 -0.40 -7.83
C TYR A 439 5.41 -1.85 -8.14
N ASP A 440 6.37 -2.68 -8.55
CA ASP A 440 6.24 -4.12 -8.86
C ASP A 440 7.26 -4.91 -8.02
N MET A 441 7.07 -4.94 -6.71
CA MET A 441 8.09 -5.48 -5.80
C MET A 441 8.25 -7.01 -5.87
N ASP A 442 7.25 -7.72 -6.41
CA ASP A 442 7.32 -9.16 -6.68
C ASP A 442 8.02 -9.47 -8.03
N HIS A 443 8.40 -8.43 -8.79
CA HIS A 443 9.04 -8.50 -10.11
C HIS A 443 8.30 -9.40 -11.09
N VAL A 444 7.02 -9.08 -11.31
CA VAL A 444 6.07 -9.96 -11.99
C VAL A 444 6.02 -9.70 -13.49
N LEU A 445 5.94 -8.42 -13.89
CA LEU A 445 5.95 -8.02 -15.29
C LEU A 445 7.34 -7.55 -15.72
N THR A 446 8.07 -6.96 -14.79
CA THR A 446 9.41 -6.43 -15.07
C THR A 446 10.39 -6.97 -14.05
N ASP A 447 11.66 -6.99 -14.42
CA ASP A 447 12.74 -7.26 -13.47
C ASP A 447 13.14 -5.94 -12.77
N ASN A 448 12.20 -5.13 -12.28
CA ASN A 448 12.46 -3.87 -11.56
C ASN A 448 11.40 -3.61 -10.50
N ASP A 449 11.82 -2.98 -9.40
CA ASP A 449 10.91 -2.55 -8.33
C ASP A 449 10.05 -1.35 -8.70
N PHE A 450 10.63 -0.39 -9.43
CA PHE A 450 9.91 0.79 -9.90
C PHE A 450 9.59 0.63 -11.37
N THR A 451 8.35 0.93 -11.73
CA THR A 451 7.83 0.77 -13.08
C THR A 451 7.36 2.13 -13.61
N ASP A 452 6.09 2.27 -14.03
CA ASP A 452 5.55 3.51 -14.57
C ASP A 452 5.87 4.68 -13.64
N SER A 453 6.55 5.70 -14.17
CA SER A 453 6.93 6.89 -13.40
C SER A 453 6.81 8.13 -14.26
N ARG A 454 6.06 9.12 -13.80
CA ARG A 454 5.58 10.20 -14.66
C ARG A 454 5.84 11.57 -14.02
N PRO A 455 6.37 12.54 -14.78
CA PRO A 455 6.49 13.92 -14.32
C PRO A 455 5.11 14.57 -14.19
N PHE A 456 4.85 15.14 -13.01
CA PHE A 456 3.61 15.83 -12.72
C PHE A 456 3.41 17.05 -13.65
N HIS A 457 2.17 17.25 -14.11
CA HIS A 457 1.76 18.31 -15.04
C HIS A 457 2.47 18.35 -16.41
N ALA A 458 3.26 17.35 -16.78
CA ALA A 458 3.84 17.29 -18.11
C ALA A 458 2.81 16.91 -19.18
N LEU A 459 3.05 17.33 -20.42
CA LEU A 459 2.31 16.88 -21.59
C LEU A 459 2.66 15.41 -21.93
N ASP A 460 1.66 14.66 -22.39
CA ASP A 460 1.86 13.35 -23.01
C ASP A 460 2.23 13.47 -24.50
N ALA A 461 2.43 12.32 -25.17
CA ALA A 461 2.79 12.27 -26.60
C ALA A 461 1.72 12.81 -27.56
N LYS A 462 0.51 13.09 -27.07
CA LYS A 462 -0.62 13.67 -27.82
C LYS A 462 -0.90 15.12 -27.38
N ASP A 463 0.07 15.76 -26.72
CA ASP A 463 -0.02 17.09 -26.13
C ASP A 463 -1.20 17.24 -25.13
N LYS A 464 -1.61 16.16 -24.46
CA LYS A 464 -2.63 16.18 -23.40
C LYS A 464 -1.99 16.21 -22.01
N ARG A 465 -2.74 16.72 -21.03
CA ARG A 465 -2.28 16.98 -19.65
C ARG A 465 -2.81 15.99 -18.61
N ASN A 466 -3.36 14.87 -19.06
CA ASN A 466 -4.13 13.97 -18.18
C ASN A 466 -3.27 12.84 -17.61
N TRP A 467 -2.28 12.34 -18.35
CA TRP A 467 -1.50 11.17 -17.94
C TRP A 467 0.01 11.40 -17.96
N GLY A 468 0.53 12.42 -18.68
CA GLY A 468 1.97 12.62 -18.86
C GLY A 468 2.66 11.45 -19.57
N ILE A 469 3.97 11.56 -19.81
CA ILE A 469 4.76 10.48 -20.41
C ILE A 469 5.44 9.62 -19.36
N ASN A 470 5.56 8.31 -19.63
CA ASN A 470 6.30 7.41 -18.75
C ASN A 470 7.80 7.63 -18.97
N ALA A 471 8.51 8.02 -17.94
CA ALA A 471 9.95 8.27 -17.97
C ALA A 471 10.78 7.05 -17.51
N GLY A 472 10.13 5.94 -17.18
CA GLY A 472 10.74 4.68 -16.80
C GLY A 472 11.01 4.55 -15.30
N GLY A 473 11.60 3.41 -14.95
CA GLY A 473 11.62 2.84 -13.61
C GLY A 473 12.97 2.97 -12.92
N GLY A 474 13.30 1.96 -12.12
CA GLY A 474 14.48 1.88 -11.29
C GLY A 474 14.32 0.74 -10.29
N SER A 475 15.27 0.56 -9.39
CA SER A 475 15.21 -0.58 -8.45
C SER A 475 15.91 -0.28 -7.14
N VAL A 476 15.46 -0.97 -6.11
CA VAL A 476 16.12 -1.06 -4.80
C VAL A 476 16.72 -2.45 -4.71
N LEU A 477 17.98 -2.52 -4.27
CA LEU A 477 18.67 -3.78 -4.05
C LEU A 477 18.74 -4.71 -5.28
N ARG A 478 19.76 -4.54 -6.11
CA ARG A 478 20.15 -5.53 -7.12
C ARG A 478 21.34 -6.32 -6.65
N TYR A 479 21.21 -7.63 -6.70
CA TYR A 479 22.27 -8.52 -6.25
C TYR A 479 22.48 -9.65 -7.25
N THR A 480 23.69 -9.71 -7.80
CA THR A 480 24.20 -10.86 -8.55
C THR A 480 25.27 -11.53 -7.71
N ASP A 481 25.04 -12.79 -7.35
CA ASP A 481 25.97 -13.55 -6.52
C ASP A 481 27.29 -13.87 -7.25
N ALA A 482 28.24 -14.43 -6.52
CA ALA A 482 29.54 -14.80 -7.08
C ALA A 482 29.46 -15.88 -8.18
N ALA A 483 28.38 -16.67 -8.21
CA ALA A 483 28.12 -17.66 -9.26
C ALA A 483 27.48 -17.03 -10.52
N GLY A 484 27.14 -15.73 -10.49
CA GLY A 484 26.48 -15.03 -11.59
C GLY A 484 24.96 -15.11 -11.56
N THR A 485 24.36 -15.63 -10.48
CA THR A 485 22.90 -15.72 -10.34
C THR A 485 22.34 -14.39 -9.86
N VAL A 486 21.36 -13.86 -10.59
CA VAL A 486 20.56 -12.71 -10.13
C VAL A 486 19.61 -13.19 -9.03
N ARG A 487 19.79 -12.69 -7.82
CA ARG A 487 18.92 -13.02 -6.69
C ARG A 487 17.67 -12.16 -6.72
N ARG A 488 16.51 -12.78 -6.52
CA ARG A 488 15.21 -12.11 -6.53
C ARG A 488 14.75 -11.76 -5.11
N HIS A 489 13.71 -10.94 -5.06
CA HIS A 489 12.97 -10.68 -3.84
C HIS A 489 12.08 -11.87 -3.46
N ALA A 490 12.00 -12.15 -2.17
CA ALA A 490 11.17 -13.19 -1.60
C ALA A 490 10.53 -12.70 -0.30
N GLY A 491 9.33 -13.22 0.00
CA GLY A 491 8.60 -12.87 1.21
C GLY A 491 8.13 -11.42 1.25
N MET A 492 7.93 -10.80 0.08
CA MET A 492 7.53 -9.39 -0.01
C MET A 492 6.17 -9.16 0.63
N ARG A 493 6.11 -8.20 1.54
CA ARG A 493 4.88 -7.70 2.17
C ARG A 493 4.85 -6.18 2.07
N VAL A 494 3.65 -5.62 2.04
CA VAL A 494 3.43 -4.17 2.05
C VAL A 494 2.58 -3.75 3.24
N ARG A 495 3.04 -2.74 3.97
CA ARG A 495 2.29 -2.07 5.04
C ARG A 495 1.93 -0.66 4.60
N TYR A 496 0.65 -0.38 4.48
CA TYR A 496 0.15 0.97 4.20
C TYR A 496 0.06 1.77 5.50
N VAL A 497 1.08 2.58 5.78
CA VAL A 497 1.12 3.42 6.99
C VAL A 497 0.16 4.60 6.85
N ARG A 498 0.17 5.24 5.68
CA ARG A 498 -0.72 6.36 5.33
C ARG A 498 -0.99 6.35 3.82
N GLN A 499 -2.27 6.38 3.45
CA GLN A 499 -2.67 6.22 2.04
C GLN A 499 -3.00 7.53 1.34
N CYS A 500 -3.47 8.54 2.06
CA CYS A 500 -3.93 9.83 1.51
C CYS A 500 -4.34 10.77 2.65
N PRO A 501 -4.66 12.06 2.40
CA PRO A 501 -4.53 12.79 1.14
C PRO A 501 -3.35 13.78 1.10
N VAL A 502 -2.58 13.92 2.19
CA VAL A 502 -1.50 14.90 2.30
C VAL A 502 -0.11 14.28 2.04
N LEU A 503 0.17 13.15 2.68
CA LEU A 503 1.43 12.43 2.61
C LEU A 503 1.14 10.94 2.57
N THR A 504 1.75 10.24 1.63
CA THR A 504 1.62 8.80 1.50
C THR A 504 2.86 8.10 2.01
N GLU A 505 2.69 6.87 2.49
CA GLU A 505 3.76 6.01 2.98
C GLU A 505 3.29 4.56 2.97
N ALA A 506 3.87 3.77 2.08
CA ALA A 506 3.77 2.31 2.10
C ALA A 506 5.17 1.74 2.36
N ILE A 507 5.28 0.77 3.27
CA ILE A 507 6.54 0.12 3.59
C ILE A 507 6.52 -1.28 3.01
N PHE A 508 7.36 -1.52 2.02
CA PHE A 508 7.65 -2.83 1.48
C PHE A 508 8.77 -3.47 2.30
N ALA A 509 8.67 -4.77 2.57
CA ALA A 509 9.72 -5.51 3.24
C ALA A 509 9.81 -6.94 2.72
N GLY A 510 11.03 -7.44 2.63
CA GLY A 510 11.31 -8.80 2.21
C GLY A 510 12.78 -9.16 2.41
N ARG A 511 13.22 -10.16 1.65
CA ARG A 511 14.60 -10.66 1.67
C ARG A 511 15.04 -11.07 0.27
N THR A 512 16.33 -11.27 0.09
CA THR A 512 16.82 -12.02 -1.08
C THR A 512 16.40 -13.49 -0.96
N ASP A 513 16.11 -14.12 -2.10
CA ASP A 513 15.68 -15.53 -2.18
C ASP A 513 16.65 -16.53 -1.50
N ASP A 514 17.93 -16.18 -1.43
CA ASP A 514 18.96 -16.95 -0.74
C ASP A 514 19.15 -16.60 0.74
N GLY A 515 18.35 -15.67 1.26
CA GLY A 515 18.41 -15.21 2.65
C GLY A 515 19.69 -14.47 3.01
N ALA A 516 20.44 -13.93 2.05
CA ALA A 516 21.66 -13.16 2.32
C ALA A 516 21.38 -11.78 2.91
N MET A 517 20.29 -11.13 2.50
CA MET A 517 19.92 -9.80 2.97
C MET A 517 18.43 -9.73 3.29
N ASP A 518 18.09 -9.07 4.39
CA ASP A 518 16.74 -8.55 4.65
C ASP A 518 16.71 -7.09 4.19
N PHE A 519 15.57 -6.61 3.70
CA PHE A 519 15.44 -5.20 3.34
C PHE A 519 14.04 -4.65 3.61
N ARG A 520 13.99 -3.34 3.85
CA ARG A 520 12.78 -2.53 3.99
C ARG A 520 12.91 -1.29 3.11
N PHE A 521 11.81 -0.95 2.45
CA PHE A 521 11.71 0.18 1.56
C PHE A 521 10.39 0.92 1.82
N SER A 522 10.46 2.09 2.45
CA SER A 522 9.34 3.04 2.52
C SER A 522 9.24 3.77 1.18
N ALA A 523 8.03 3.87 0.65
CA ALA A 523 7.72 4.61 -0.56
C ALA A 523 6.50 5.50 -0.37
N GLY A 524 6.65 6.76 -0.72
CA GLY A 524 5.58 7.74 -0.61
C GLY A 524 5.81 8.95 -1.49
N LEU A 525 4.85 9.86 -1.47
CA LEU A 525 4.95 11.20 -2.04
C LEU A 525 4.06 12.16 -1.24
N PRO A 526 4.41 13.46 -1.18
CA PRO A 526 3.54 14.47 -0.62
C PRO A 526 2.58 15.01 -1.68
N ARG A 527 1.52 15.72 -1.27
CA ARG A 527 0.81 16.65 -2.17
C ARG A 527 1.80 17.57 -2.86
N ALA A 528 1.51 17.95 -4.09
CA ALA A 528 2.36 18.86 -4.84
C ALA A 528 1.54 19.67 -5.85
N GLU A 529 2.09 20.81 -6.25
CA GLU A 529 1.57 21.65 -7.34
C GLU A 529 2.63 21.94 -8.41
N ASP A 530 3.86 21.43 -8.21
CA ASP A 530 5.02 21.68 -9.04
C ASP A 530 5.49 20.43 -9.80
N LEU A 531 5.99 19.41 -9.10
CA LEU A 531 6.60 18.22 -9.72
C LEU A 531 6.45 16.93 -8.86
N THR A 532 6.72 15.77 -9.48
CA THR A 532 6.68 14.46 -8.81
C THR A 532 7.90 14.22 -7.94
N ARG A 533 7.70 14.06 -6.63
CA ARG A 533 8.73 13.69 -5.65
C ARG A 533 8.40 12.36 -4.99
N GLY A 534 9.15 11.31 -5.31
CA GLY A 534 9.13 10.06 -4.57
C GLY A 534 10.00 10.17 -3.33
N LEU A 535 9.41 10.03 -2.15
CA LEU A 535 10.09 10.00 -0.86
C LEU A 535 10.35 8.55 -0.49
N HIS A 536 11.62 8.17 -0.41
CA HIS A 536 12.07 6.81 -0.25
C HIS A 536 12.95 6.67 1.00
N ARG A 537 12.68 5.68 1.85
CA ARG A 537 13.60 5.28 2.93
C ARG A 537 13.96 3.82 2.77
N ILE A 538 15.25 3.53 2.64
CA ILE A 538 15.76 2.18 2.39
C ILE A 538 16.60 1.74 3.59
N ARG A 539 16.36 0.51 4.05
CA ARG A 539 17.21 -0.22 4.99
C ARG A 539 17.52 -1.59 4.40
N ILE A 540 18.80 -1.95 4.32
CA ILE A 540 19.29 -3.26 3.90
C ILE A 540 20.18 -3.80 5.01
N ASP A 541 19.90 -5.02 5.47
CA ASP A 541 20.61 -5.70 6.55
C ASP A 541 21.23 -7.01 6.04
N VAL A 542 22.56 -7.13 6.12
CA VAL A 542 23.29 -8.32 5.67
C VAL A 542 23.27 -9.39 6.75
N LYS A 543 22.75 -10.57 6.42
CA LYS A 543 22.49 -11.67 7.36
C LYS A 543 23.60 -12.71 7.42
N LYS A 544 24.38 -12.82 6.34
CA LYS A 544 25.53 -13.72 6.23
C LYS A 544 26.59 -13.12 5.30
N ASP A 545 27.82 -13.58 5.45
CA ASP A 545 28.91 -13.21 4.54
C ASP A 545 28.55 -13.57 3.10
N MET A 546 28.71 -12.61 2.19
CA MET A 546 28.29 -12.75 0.80
C MET A 546 29.26 -12.05 -0.18
N PRO A 547 30.04 -12.81 -0.98
CA PRO A 547 30.70 -12.25 -2.14
C PRO A 547 29.68 -11.94 -3.24
N PHE A 548 29.91 -10.90 -4.02
CA PHE A 548 29.01 -10.50 -5.10
C PHE A 548 29.77 -10.14 -6.38
N ARG A 549 29.12 -10.37 -7.52
CA ARG A 549 29.58 -9.90 -8.83
C ARG A 549 29.06 -8.50 -9.14
N ARG A 550 27.83 -8.20 -8.70
CA ARG A 550 27.20 -6.88 -8.78
C ARG A 550 26.33 -6.69 -7.55
N LEU A 551 26.46 -5.54 -6.91
CA LEU A 551 25.61 -5.12 -5.81
C LEU A 551 25.26 -3.64 -6.01
N VAL A 552 23.97 -3.35 -6.08
CA VAL A 552 23.44 -1.99 -6.23
C VAL A 552 22.40 -1.77 -5.16
N PHE A 553 22.55 -0.72 -4.35
CA PHE A 553 21.61 -0.39 -3.29
C PHE A 553 20.38 0.35 -3.83
N TYR A 554 20.57 1.18 -4.86
CA TYR A 554 19.51 1.92 -5.56
C TYR A 554 19.95 2.24 -6.98
N GLN A 555 19.06 2.19 -7.97
CA GLN A 555 19.36 2.63 -9.33
C GLN A 555 18.23 3.41 -10.00
N GLN A 556 18.60 4.29 -10.92
CA GLN A 556 17.68 4.98 -11.81
C GLN A 556 18.38 5.34 -13.13
N ALA A 557 17.88 4.97 -14.30
CA ALA A 557 16.68 4.16 -14.58
C ALA A 557 16.83 2.64 -14.25
N GLY A 558 15.85 1.81 -14.62
CA GLY A 558 15.88 0.35 -14.45
C GLY A 558 16.64 -0.40 -15.55
N ASP A 559 17.15 -1.61 -15.29
CA ASP A 559 17.87 -2.38 -16.33
C ASP A 559 16.96 -2.78 -17.49
N THR A 560 15.68 -3.08 -17.20
CA THR A 560 14.69 -3.56 -18.18
C THR A 560 13.49 -2.64 -18.34
N TYR A 561 13.46 -1.50 -17.63
CA TYR A 561 12.37 -0.53 -17.65
C TYR A 561 12.91 0.90 -17.67
N SER A 562 13.44 1.32 -18.83
CA SER A 562 14.05 2.63 -19.05
C SER A 562 13.58 3.21 -20.39
N TYR A 563 12.89 4.35 -20.35
CA TYR A 563 12.35 4.99 -21.56
C TYR A 563 13.02 6.34 -21.88
N ASN A 564 13.84 6.82 -20.96
CA ASN A 564 14.49 8.10 -21.07
C ASN A 564 15.88 7.92 -21.70
N GLN A 565 15.99 8.14 -23.00
CA GLN A 565 17.25 8.07 -23.73
C GLN A 565 18.14 9.31 -23.46
N GLY A 566 18.28 9.70 -22.20
CA GLY A 566 19.13 10.80 -21.78
C GLY A 566 20.60 10.47 -21.97
N ASP A 567 21.36 11.45 -22.48
CA ASP A 567 22.78 11.29 -22.79
C ASP A 567 23.68 12.16 -21.90
N THR A 568 23.11 13.03 -21.07
CA THR A 568 23.87 13.97 -20.23
C THR A 568 23.71 13.57 -18.79
N LEU A 569 24.80 13.08 -18.20
CA LEU A 569 24.83 12.67 -16.81
C LEU A 569 25.50 13.76 -15.98
N SER A 570 25.03 13.93 -14.75
CA SER A 570 25.58 14.92 -13.84
C SER A 570 25.46 14.45 -12.40
N TYR A 571 26.39 14.89 -11.56
CA TYR A 571 26.24 14.80 -10.12
C TYR A 571 26.77 16.07 -9.44
N GLY A 572 26.30 16.31 -8.23
CA GLY A 572 26.76 17.40 -7.38
C GLY A 572 26.15 17.31 -5.98
N HIS A 573 26.16 18.43 -5.26
CA HIS A 573 25.57 18.54 -3.93
C HIS A 573 25.05 19.96 -3.69
N ALA A 574 24.24 20.14 -2.64
CA ALA A 574 23.57 21.40 -2.30
C ALA A 574 24.50 22.53 -1.82
N GLY A 575 25.83 22.35 -1.91
CA GLY A 575 26.83 23.36 -1.54
C GLY A 575 27.37 24.17 -2.72
N HIS A 576 27.06 23.78 -3.96
CA HIS A 576 27.50 24.47 -5.18
C HIS A 576 26.31 24.82 -6.06
N ALA A 577 26.42 25.92 -6.80
CA ALA A 577 25.37 26.39 -7.72
C ALA A 577 25.38 25.72 -9.10
N THR A 578 26.40 24.91 -9.39
CA THR A 578 26.56 24.15 -10.63
C THR A 578 26.88 22.68 -10.32
N PRO A 579 26.65 21.75 -11.27
CA PRO A 579 27.11 20.38 -11.12
C PRO A 579 28.61 20.31 -10.79
N VAL A 580 29.00 19.36 -9.94
CA VAL A 580 30.43 19.09 -9.67
C VAL A 580 31.06 18.44 -10.90
N ARG A 581 30.31 17.55 -11.55
CA ARG A 581 30.68 16.94 -12.83
C ARG A 581 29.47 16.82 -13.73
N GLN A 582 29.69 17.07 -15.01
CA GLN A 582 28.78 16.76 -16.10
C GLN A 582 29.54 16.05 -17.20
N TRP A 583 28.97 14.98 -17.76
CA TRP A 583 29.59 14.21 -18.85
C TRP A 583 28.54 13.59 -19.77
N LYS A 584 28.99 13.09 -20.91
CA LYS A 584 28.15 12.37 -21.86
C LYS A 584 28.16 10.87 -21.59
N ALA A 585 27.00 10.25 -21.74
CA ALA A 585 26.81 8.81 -21.69
C ALA A 585 27.86 8.09 -22.54
N SER A 586 28.51 7.08 -21.98
CA SER A 586 29.57 6.33 -22.68
C SER A 586 29.59 4.86 -22.27
N GLY A 587 30.36 4.04 -23.00
CA GLY A 587 30.42 2.59 -22.82
C GLY A 587 29.45 1.82 -23.73
N LYS A 588 29.58 0.49 -23.75
CA LYS A 588 28.72 -0.41 -24.54
C LYS A 588 27.59 -0.99 -23.69
N PRO A 589 26.47 -1.46 -24.30
CA PRO A 589 25.41 -2.14 -23.57
C PRO A 589 25.93 -3.26 -22.66
N GLY A 590 25.50 -3.25 -21.39
CA GLY A 590 25.91 -4.20 -20.36
C GLY A 590 27.18 -3.83 -19.59
N GLU A 591 27.91 -2.79 -19.99
CA GLU A 591 29.16 -2.38 -19.36
C GLU A 591 28.93 -1.40 -18.19
N ILE A 592 29.82 -1.52 -17.19
CA ILE A 592 30.03 -0.50 -16.17
C ILE A 592 31.05 0.50 -16.74
N THR A 593 30.74 1.79 -16.64
CA THR A 593 31.55 2.85 -17.22
C THR A 593 32.33 3.58 -16.13
N GLY A 594 33.66 3.46 -16.14
CA GLY A 594 34.56 4.10 -15.17
C GLY A 594 34.57 3.44 -13.79
N GLU A 595 35.25 4.06 -12.83
CA GLU A 595 35.23 3.65 -11.41
C GLU A 595 34.12 4.37 -10.64
N ALA A 596 33.67 3.77 -9.54
CA ALA A 596 32.64 4.34 -8.68
C ALA A 596 33.15 5.60 -7.97
N ILE A 597 32.31 6.64 -7.91
CA ILE A 597 32.67 7.99 -7.47
C ILE A 597 31.98 8.30 -6.14
N ALA A 598 32.73 8.77 -5.14
CA ALA A 598 32.15 9.24 -3.89
C ALA A 598 31.28 10.49 -4.10
N LEU A 599 30.05 10.47 -3.58
CA LEU A 599 29.14 11.61 -3.62
C LEU A 599 29.28 12.48 -2.36
N GLU A 600 30.29 13.34 -2.36
CA GLU A 600 30.61 14.20 -1.21
C GLU A 600 29.71 15.43 -1.10
N GLY A 601 29.62 15.97 0.12
CA GLY A 601 28.88 17.20 0.43
C GLY A 601 27.42 17.01 0.86
N PRO A 602 26.73 18.10 1.24
CA PRO A 602 25.35 18.05 1.74
C PRO A 602 24.33 17.75 0.64
N SER A 603 23.38 16.86 0.91
CA SER A 603 22.32 16.47 -0.02
C SER A 603 22.85 16.17 -1.44
N PRO A 604 23.76 15.19 -1.59
CA PRO A 604 24.31 14.87 -2.89
C PRO A 604 23.21 14.36 -3.82
N TRP A 605 23.35 14.66 -5.09
CA TRP A 605 22.36 14.37 -6.11
C TRP A 605 23.02 13.90 -7.40
N ALA A 606 22.27 13.14 -8.18
CA ALA A 606 22.67 12.69 -9.49
C ALA A 606 21.49 12.81 -10.46
N ALA A 607 21.76 13.13 -11.72
CA ALA A 607 20.75 13.42 -12.72
C ALA A 607 21.14 12.88 -14.09
N VAL A 608 20.13 12.52 -14.86
CA VAL A 608 20.20 12.25 -16.29
C VAL A 608 19.26 13.24 -16.99
N THR A 609 19.83 14.04 -17.88
CA THR A 609 19.11 15.04 -18.68
C THR A 609 19.34 14.83 -20.17
N ASN A 610 18.68 15.67 -20.98
CA ASN A 610 18.79 15.61 -22.44
C ASN A 610 18.30 14.30 -23.05
N GLY A 611 17.15 13.81 -22.56
CA GLY A 611 16.42 12.70 -23.16
C GLY A 611 16.01 12.97 -24.62
N GLY A 612 16.05 11.91 -25.43
CA GLY A 612 16.13 11.89 -26.90
C GLY A 612 15.31 12.89 -27.75
N PRO A 613 15.67 13.03 -29.05
CA PRO A 613 15.26 14.13 -29.93
C PRO A 613 13.85 14.01 -30.53
N ALA A 614 13.11 12.93 -30.27
CA ALA A 614 11.77 12.76 -30.84
C ALA A 614 10.85 13.90 -30.35
N LYS A 615 10.43 14.75 -31.29
CA LYS A 615 9.55 15.91 -31.06
C LYS A 615 8.25 15.53 -30.34
N ASP A 616 7.86 14.26 -30.47
CA ASP A 616 6.62 13.69 -29.97
C ASP A 616 6.75 13.07 -28.56
N TYR A 617 7.97 12.81 -28.05
CA TYR A 617 8.15 12.08 -26.77
C TYR A 617 8.61 12.94 -25.59
N ARG A 618 9.22 14.13 -25.82
CA ARG A 618 9.63 15.12 -24.78
C ARG A 618 9.89 14.53 -23.37
N PRO A 619 10.82 13.57 -23.20
CA PRO A 619 10.98 12.83 -21.95
C PRO A 619 11.41 13.74 -20.80
N ALA A 620 10.88 13.52 -19.59
CA ALA A 620 11.23 14.29 -18.40
C ALA A 620 12.71 14.20 -18.08
N ASN A 621 13.30 15.20 -17.43
CA ASN A 621 14.57 15.01 -16.73
C ASN A 621 14.34 14.20 -15.46
N HIS A 622 15.33 13.40 -15.06
CA HIS A 622 15.17 12.57 -13.87
C HIS A 622 16.47 12.44 -13.09
N GLY A 623 16.33 12.09 -11.82
CA GLY A 623 17.45 11.94 -10.92
C GLY A 623 17.00 11.61 -9.52
N PHE A 624 17.96 11.59 -8.61
CA PHE A 624 17.71 11.36 -7.20
C PHE A 624 18.60 12.22 -6.32
N ILE A 625 18.16 12.45 -5.09
CA ILE A 625 18.88 13.22 -4.05
C ILE A 625 18.97 12.34 -2.81
N VAL A 626 20.17 12.11 -2.30
CA VAL A 626 20.39 11.42 -1.02
C VAL A 626 20.24 12.45 0.11
N ARG A 627 19.28 12.24 1.01
CA ARG A 627 19.01 13.15 2.15
C ARG A 627 19.69 12.68 3.42
N SER A 628 19.83 11.38 3.61
CA SER A 628 20.59 10.78 4.70
C SER A 628 21.29 9.52 4.18
N TRP A 629 22.44 9.19 4.78
CA TRP A 629 23.19 7.97 4.45
C TRP A 629 23.91 7.46 5.69
N LYS A 630 23.82 6.16 5.92
CA LYS A 630 24.60 5.45 6.93
C LYS A 630 24.85 4.03 6.44
N ALA A 631 26.12 3.65 6.30
CA ALA A 631 26.46 2.31 5.85
C ALA A 631 27.66 1.73 6.60
N ARG A 632 27.66 0.41 6.71
CA ARG A 632 28.82 -0.40 7.07
C ARG A 632 28.97 -1.48 6.02
N LEU A 633 30.12 -1.52 5.34
CA LEU A 633 30.41 -2.42 4.24
C LEU A 633 31.78 -3.10 4.44
N ASP A 634 31.83 -4.41 4.28
CA ASP A 634 32.95 -5.29 4.65
C ASP A 634 33.46 -5.05 6.09
N GLY A 635 32.55 -4.76 7.02
CA GLY A 635 32.84 -4.47 8.42
C GLY A 635 33.46 -3.09 8.69
N ARG A 636 33.44 -2.17 7.71
CA ARG A 636 33.94 -0.78 7.86
C ARG A 636 32.83 0.22 7.65
N ASP A 637 32.82 1.28 8.45
CA ASP A 637 31.86 2.36 8.25
C ASP A 637 32.18 3.10 6.95
N VAL A 638 31.17 3.29 6.11
CA VAL A 638 31.25 3.98 4.81
C VAL A 638 30.31 5.18 4.88
N PRO A 639 30.82 6.38 5.22
CA PRO A 639 29.98 7.54 5.53
C PRO A 639 29.40 8.23 4.29
N THR A 640 29.84 7.86 3.09
CA THR A 640 29.50 8.53 1.83
C THR A 640 28.99 7.50 0.82
N PRO A 641 27.87 7.76 0.12
CA PRO A 641 27.41 6.91 -0.97
C PRO A 641 28.33 7.02 -2.20
N TYR A 642 28.39 5.95 -3.01
CA TYR A 642 29.18 5.93 -4.24
C TYR A 642 28.29 5.76 -5.47
N LEU A 643 28.56 6.54 -6.51
CA LEU A 643 27.82 6.58 -7.77
C LEU A 643 28.59 5.86 -8.89
N GLN A 644 27.89 5.07 -9.69
CA GLN A 644 28.44 4.41 -10.86
C GLN A 644 27.52 4.57 -12.07
N GLU A 645 28.08 4.85 -13.25
CA GLU A 645 27.35 4.74 -14.52
C GLU A 645 27.39 3.30 -15.04
N ARG A 646 26.23 2.82 -15.50
CA ARG A 646 26.08 1.56 -16.22
C ARG A 646 25.25 1.76 -17.48
N ARG A 647 25.64 1.12 -18.59
CA ARG A 647 24.81 1.04 -19.80
C ARG A 647 23.97 -0.22 -19.74
N ASN A 648 22.64 -0.10 -19.81
CA ASN A 648 21.78 -1.28 -19.86
C ASN A 648 21.71 -1.90 -21.26
N ALA A 649 20.98 -3.01 -21.38
CA ALA A 649 20.82 -3.72 -22.65
C ALA A 649 20.12 -2.88 -23.74
N ALA A 650 19.25 -1.94 -23.33
CA ALA A 650 18.58 -1.00 -24.22
C ALA A 650 19.46 0.21 -24.60
N ASN A 651 20.75 0.20 -24.24
CA ASN A 651 21.68 1.29 -24.51
C ASN A 651 21.20 2.63 -23.88
N VAL A 652 20.69 2.57 -22.66
CA VAL A 652 20.37 3.72 -21.80
C VAL A 652 21.36 3.74 -20.64
N SER A 653 21.82 4.94 -20.26
CA SER A 653 22.69 5.10 -19.09
C SER A 653 21.86 5.13 -17.82
N ILE A 654 22.31 4.37 -16.84
CA ILE A 654 21.74 4.22 -15.51
C ILE A 654 22.75 4.72 -14.50
N LEU A 655 22.25 5.40 -13.47
CA LEU A 655 23.02 5.83 -12.32
C LEU A 655 22.71 4.90 -11.14
N GLU A 656 23.75 4.29 -10.58
CA GLU A 656 23.68 3.28 -9.52
C GLU A 656 24.36 3.78 -8.24
N LEU A 657 23.72 3.58 -7.09
CA LEU A 657 24.37 3.66 -5.79
C LEU A 657 24.97 2.30 -5.43
N VAL A 658 26.29 2.24 -5.33
CA VAL A 658 27.08 1.00 -5.23
C VAL A 658 28.05 1.01 -4.04
N PRO A 659 28.66 -0.12 -3.67
CA PRO A 659 29.81 -0.13 -2.76
C PRO A 659 31.00 0.68 -3.30
N PRO A 660 31.89 1.20 -2.42
CA PRO A 660 33.12 1.85 -2.85
C PRO A 660 34.06 0.88 -3.60
N PRO A 661 34.98 1.39 -4.43
CA PRO A 661 35.99 0.58 -5.11
C PRO A 661 36.75 -0.35 -4.16
N GLY A 662 36.95 -1.60 -4.57
CA GLY A 662 37.67 -2.61 -3.79
C GLY A 662 36.81 -3.46 -2.84
N ILE A 663 35.56 -3.07 -2.56
CA ILE A 663 34.62 -3.92 -1.82
C ILE A 663 33.95 -4.91 -2.78
N THR A 664 34.22 -6.20 -2.58
CA THR A 664 33.71 -7.31 -3.42
C THR A 664 32.90 -8.34 -2.63
N ARG A 665 32.74 -8.10 -1.32
CA ARG A 665 31.95 -8.92 -0.40
C ARG A 665 31.39 -8.05 0.72
N LEU A 666 30.29 -8.47 1.32
CA LEU A 666 29.78 -7.96 2.58
C LEU A 666 29.86 -9.03 3.67
N LYS A 667 29.90 -8.60 4.93
CA LYS A 667 29.91 -9.46 6.12
C LYS A 667 28.56 -9.48 6.81
N ALA A 668 28.27 -10.54 7.54
CA ALA A 668 27.12 -10.57 8.44
C ALA A 668 27.17 -9.36 9.41
N GLY A 669 26.05 -8.63 9.52
CA GLY A 669 25.94 -7.41 10.33
C GLY A 669 26.32 -6.11 9.61
N ASP A 670 26.79 -6.18 8.36
CA ASP A 670 26.86 -5.01 7.47
C ASP A 670 25.44 -4.50 7.15
N TYR A 671 25.36 -3.22 6.78
CA TYR A 671 24.08 -2.60 6.47
C TYR A 671 24.20 -1.36 5.61
N VAL A 672 23.08 -0.97 5.01
CA VAL A 672 22.89 0.34 4.37
C VAL A 672 21.55 0.92 4.80
N GLU A 673 21.55 2.20 5.15
CA GLU A 673 20.36 2.98 5.47
C GLU A 673 20.44 4.34 4.77
N MET A 674 19.36 4.75 4.11
CA MET A 674 19.31 6.03 3.41
C MET A 674 17.89 6.56 3.24
N ASP A 675 17.75 7.88 3.28
CA ASP A 675 16.59 8.59 2.75
C ASP A 675 16.96 9.16 1.36
N LEU A 676 16.07 8.97 0.39
CA LEU A 676 16.22 9.37 -1.01
C LEU A 676 14.98 10.14 -1.48
N VAL A 677 15.21 11.13 -2.32
CA VAL A 677 14.15 11.78 -3.10
C VAL A 677 14.34 11.43 -4.57
N ARG A 678 13.43 10.66 -5.15
CA ARG A 678 13.37 10.34 -6.58
C ARG A 678 12.58 11.43 -7.31
N LEU A 679 13.14 11.95 -8.40
CA LEU A 679 12.60 13.12 -9.09
C LEU A 679 12.32 12.86 -10.56
N TYR A 680 11.19 13.41 -11.01
CA TYR A 680 10.83 13.56 -12.42
C TYR A 680 10.46 15.01 -12.68
N VAL A 681 11.29 15.68 -13.47
CA VAL A 681 11.17 17.10 -13.78
C VAL A 681 10.70 17.23 -15.23
N PRO A 682 9.58 17.94 -15.51
CA PRO A 682 9.20 18.31 -16.87
C PRO A 682 10.38 18.90 -17.65
N ARG A 683 10.53 18.51 -18.91
CA ARG A 683 11.71 18.84 -19.72
C ARG A 683 11.91 20.35 -19.92
N SER A 684 10.80 21.07 -20.09
CA SER A 684 10.77 22.48 -20.45
C SER A 684 9.48 23.15 -20.00
N LEU A 685 9.44 24.48 -20.06
CA LEU A 685 8.22 25.24 -19.79
C LEU A 685 7.09 24.87 -20.77
N ASP A 686 7.39 24.70 -22.06
CA ASP A 686 6.41 24.31 -23.08
C ASP A 686 5.84 22.89 -22.85
N ASN A 687 6.56 22.06 -22.11
CA ASN A 687 6.11 20.74 -21.69
C ASN A 687 5.31 20.77 -20.38
N TYR A 688 5.28 21.89 -19.66
CA TYR A 688 4.70 21.99 -18.31
C TYR A 688 3.36 22.74 -18.28
N GLY A 689 2.31 22.05 -17.84
CA GLY A 689 0.95 22.58 -17.74
C GLY A 689 0.55 23.11 -16.36
N GLY A 690 1.43 23.06 -15.36
CA GLY A 690 1.13 23.47 -13.99
C GLY A 690 1.15 24.98 -13.79
N LYS A 691 0.58 25.42 -12.66
CA LYS A 691 0.35 26.84 -12.34
C LYS A 691 1.34 27.43 -11.33
N ASN A 692 2.26 26.64 -10.78
CA ASN A 692 3.23 27.14 -9.81
C ASN A 692 4.22 28.10 -10.50
N GLU A 693 4.07 29.41 -10.27
CA GLU A 693 4.85 30.44 -10.98
C GLU A 693 6.35 30.42 -10.64
N ALA A 694 6.72 30.06 -9.41
CA ALA A 694 8.13 29.92 -9.04
C ALA A 694 8.81 28.77 -9.80
N PHE A 695 8.09 27.66 -9.99
CA PHE A 695 8.57 26.53 -10.78
C PHE A 695 8.58 26.83 -12.29
N ARG A 696 7.55 27.54 -12.79
CA ARG A 696 7.53 28.04 -14.18
C ARG A 696 8.71 28.98 -14.46
N GLN A 697 9.07 29.84 -13.51
CA GLN A 697 10.26 30.68 -13.63
C GLN A 697 11.54 29.84 -13.61
N ALA A 698 11.66 28.85 -12.74
CA ALA A 698 12.80 27.94 -12.73
C ALA A 698 12.98 27.22 -14.07
N LEU A 699 11.88 26.76 -14.69
CA LEU A 699 11.91 26.15 -16.03
C LEU A 699 12.33 27.14 -17.13
N ARG A 700 12.06 28.45 -16.99
CA ARG A 700 12.58 29.46 -17.92
C ARG A 700 14.10 29.64 -17.80
N ASP A 701 14.60 29.63 -16.56
CA ASP A 701 15.99 29.92 -16.28
C ASP A 701 16.91 28.71 -16.54
N TYR A 702 16.41 27.50 -16.31
CA TYR A 702 17.20 26.27 -16.36
C TYR A 702 16.72 25.26 -17.41
N ASP A 703 15.45 25.27 -17.83
CA ASP A 703 14.92 24.37 -18.88
C ASP A 703 15.39 22.90 -18.74
N ASN A 704 16.09 22.37 -19.75
CA ASN A 704 16.59 21.00 -19.79
C ASN A 704 17.94 20.78 -19.04
N ASP A 705 18.28 21.65 -18.08
CA ASP A 705 19.56 21.68 -17.36
C ASP A 705 19.50 20.87 -16.03
N PRO A 706 20.59 20.16 -15.65
CA PRO A 706 20.67 19.47 -14.37
C PRO A 706 20.48 20.37 -13.14
N ARG A 707 20.61 21.71 -13.28
CA ARG A 707 20.30 22.68 -12.23
C ARG A 707 18.87 22.62 -11.74
N MET A 708 17.91 22.07 -12.50
CA MET A 708 16.56 21.81 -11.98
C MET A 708 16.54 20.76 -10.86
N ILE A 709 17.43 19.75 -10.91
CA ILE A 709 17.58 18.76 -9.84
C ILE A 709 18.38 19.34 -8.67
N LEU A 710 19.44 20.11 -8.95
CA LEU A 710 20.20 20.83 -7.93
C LEU A 710 19.33 21.82 -7.15
N ARG A 711 18.39 22.50 -7.82
CA ARG A 711 17.39 23.38 -7.20
C ARG A 711 16.60 22.62 -6.11
N GLU A 712 16.16 21.41 -6.40
CA GLU A 712 15.48 20.55 -5.42
C GLU A 712 16.44 20.09 -4.31
N ALA A 713 17.69 19.78 -4.63
CA ALA A 713 18.69 19.43 -3.63
C ALA A 713 18.93 20.58 -2.65
N ALA A 714 19.14 21.80 -3.15
CA ALA A 714 19.41 23.01 -2.38
C ALA A 714 18.18 23.51 -1.61
N GLY A 715 17.05 23.76 -2.30
CA GLY A 715 15.88 24.37 -1.67
C GLY A 715 15.18 23.46 -0.65
N ASN A 716 15.32 22.15 -0.80
CA ASN A 716 14.85 21.17 0.19
C ASN A 716 15.99 20.57 1.04
N HIS A 717 17.15 21.23 1.12
CA HIS A 717 18.15 20.97 2.16
C HIS A 717 17.66 21.55 3.50
N LEU A 718 16.67 20.88 4.08
CA LEU A 718 15.93 21.38 5.24
C LEU A 718 16.79 21.38 6.49
N THR A 719 16.55 22.37 7.35
CA THR A 719 16.89 22.28 8.76
C THR A 719 15.65 22.63 9.56
N LEU A 720 15.30 21.79 10.53
CA LEU A 720 14.19 22.05 11.44
C LEU A 720 14.71 22.05 12.87
N THR A 721 14.45 23.14 13.59
CA THR A 721 14.82 23.27 15.01
C THR A 721 13.55 23.44 15.84
N PRO A 722 13.13 22.43 16.62
CA PRO A 722 12.00 22.58 17.51
C PRO A 722 12.36 23.51 18.67
N THR A 723 11.51 24.49 18.94
CA THR A 723 11.53 25.28 20.18
C THR A 723 10.60 24.69 21.24
N PHE A 724 9.63 23.87 20.81
CA PHE A 724 8.73 23.10 21.66
C PHE A 724 8.32 21.79 20.94
N GLY A 725 8.28 20.66 21.65
CA GLY A 725 8.20 19.32 21.05
C GLY A 725 9.57 18.72 20.70
N THR A 726 9.58 17.50 20.17
CA THR A 726 10.81 16.76 19.80
C THR A 726 10.83 16.39 18.32
N LEU A 727 11.89 16.73 17.60
CA LEU A 727 12.10 16.28 16.21
C LEU A 727 12.41 14.78 16.21
N GLU A 728 11.55 13.98 15.59
CA GLU A 728 11.72 12.52 15.45
C GLU A 728 12.34 12.15 14.10
N HIS A 729 12.05 12.93 13.07
CA HIS A 729 12.53 12.69 11.71
C HIS A 729 12.53 13.98 10.88
N LEU A 730 13.40 14.09 9.86
CA LEU A 730 13.58 15.33 9.08
C LEU A 730 13.08 15.27 7.62
N HIS A 731 13.02 14.11 6.97
CA HIS A 731 12.76 14.02 5.52
C HIS A 731 11.66 13.01 5.12
N PRO A 732 10.37 13.29 5.33
CA PRO A 732 9.81 14.59 5.72
C PRO A 732 9.82 14.83 7.24
N PRO A 733 9.70 16.11 7.68
CA PRO A 733 9.71 16.44 9.09
C PRO A 733 8.58 15.78 9.89
N GLN A 734 8.94 15.17 11.03
CA GLN A 734 8.02 14.64 12.02
C GLN A 734 8.41 15.16 13.41
N ILE A 735 7.46 15.75 14.12
CA ILE A 735 7.66 16.36 15.43
C ILE A 735 6.69 15.72 16.42
N ARG A 736 7.22 15.08 17.46
CA ARG A 736 6.42 14.67 18.61
C ARG A 736 5.98 15.90 19.39
N SER A 737 4.68 16.04 19.53
CA SER A 737 4.08 17.15 20.25
C SER A 737 4.12 16.91 21.76
N ASP A 738 4.32 17.98 22.53
CA ASP A 738 4.23 17.96 23.98
C ASP A 738 2.87 18.57 24.39
N THR A 739 2.01 17.79 25.04
CA THR A 739 0.66 18.24 25.43
C THR A 739 -0.10 18.85 24.23
N ASN A 740 -0.15 18.14 23.11
CA ASN A 740 -0.80 18.56 21.86
C ASN A 740 -0.26 19.85 21.23
N ARG A 741 0.98 20.27 21.53
CA ARG A 741 1.59 21.47 20.97
C ARG A 741 3.01 21.21 20.45
N ALA A 742 3.39 21.98 19.44
CA ALA A 742 4.76 22.03 18.92
C ALA A 742 5.07 23.45 18.42
N ALA A 743 6.34 23.84 18.43
CA ALA A 743 6.80 25.07 17.83
C ALA A 743 8.20 24.85 17.25
N PHE A 744 8.49 25.44 16.10
CA PHE A 744 9.73 25.18 15.39
C PHE A 744 10.11 26.29 14.41
N THR A 745 11.39 26.34 14.10
CA THR A 745 11.94 27.11 12.99
C THR A 745 12.30 26.16 11.86
N LEU A 746 11.85 26.47 10.64
CA LEU A 746 12.17 25.75 9.42
C LEU A 746 13.05 26.62 8.51
N ARG A 747 14.21 26.12 8.14
CA ARG A 747 15.11 26.68 7.12
C ARG A 747 14.96 25.88 5.83
N GLY A 748 14.84 26.60 4.71
CA GLY A 748 14.54 26.03 3.40
C GLY A 748 13.07 25.69 3.23
N GLY A 749 12.80 24.76 2.33
CA GLY A 749 11.46 24.32 1.94
C GLY A 749 11.08 24.89 0.58
N LEU A 750 11.04 24.00 -0.41
CA LEU A 750 10.74 24.29 -1.79
C LEU A 750 9.59 23.42 -2.27
N GLY A 751 8.61 24.03 -2.94
CA GLY A 751 7.35 23.37 -3.22
C GLY A 751 6.59 23.03 -1.94
N ALA A 752 5.74 22.01 -2.01
CA ALA A 752 4.98 21.51 -0.88
C ALA A 752 5.85 20.70 0.10
N VAL A 753 5.96 21.16 1.36
CA VAL A 753 6.69 20.47 2.43
C VAL A 753 5.70 19.90 3.44
N PRO A 754 5.49 18.57 3.52
CA PRO A 754 4.65 17.99 4.56
C PRO A 754 5.34 18.05 5.93
N VAL A 755 4.59 18.31 7.00
CA VAL A 755 5.06 18.24 8.38
C VAL A 755 4.03 17.47 9.20
N THR A 756 4.49 16.40 9.87
CA THR A 756 3.64 15.56 10.71
C THR A 756 3.87 15.85 12.19
N PHE A 757 2.78 16.01 12.95
CA PHE A 757 2.79 16.13 14.39
C PHE A 757 2.30 14.83 15.01
N THR A 758 3.12 14.18 15.85
CA THR A 758 2.84 12.86 16.45
C THR A 758 2.52 12.97 17.94
N GLY A 759 1.95 11.91 18.52
CA GLY A 759 1.69 11.79 19.96
C GLY A 759 0.49 12.61 20.45
N LEU A 760 -0.48 12.90 19.57
CA LEU A 760 -1.63 13.74 19.90
C LEU A 760 -2.71 12.95 20.62
N THR A 761 -3.29 13.53 21.67
CA THR A 761 -4.39 12.91 22.43
C THR A 761 -5.77 13.34 21.92
N ASP A 762 -5.82 14.20 20.92
CA ASP A 762 -7.02 14.69 20.24
C ASP A 762 -6.69 14.88 18.76
N TYR A 763 -7.71 14.94 17.91
CA TYR A 763 -7.62 15.17 16.47
C TYR A 763 -8.42 16.40 16.00
N ARG A 764 -9.24 17.00 16.88
CA ARG A 764 -10.13 18.11 16.53
C ARG A 764 -9.46 19.47 16.68
N HIS A 765 -9.90 20.40 15.83
CA HIS A 765 -9.41 21.78 15.80
C HIS A 765 -7.88 21.93 15.70
N PRO A 766 -7.18 21.19 14.82
CA PRO A 766 -5.76 21.41 14.64
C PRO A 766 -5.53 22.80 14.03
N VAL A 767 -4.54 23.53 14.56
CA VAL A 767 -4.16 24.85 14.08
C VAL A 767 -2.66 24.88 13.88
N LEU A 768 -2.23 25.17 12.65
CA LEU A 768 -0.86 25.51 12.32
C LEU A 768 -0.81 27.02 12.00
N GLU A 769 0.09 27.73 12.65
CA GLU A 769 0.31 29.17 12.45
C GLU A 769 1.76 29.42 12.02
N GLN A 770 1.93 30.40 11.14
CA GLN A 770 3.22 30.93 10.75
C GLN A 770 3.39 32.34 11.33
N LYS A 771 4.59 32.68 11.77
CA LYS A 771 4.93 34.04 12.18
C LYS A 771 5.20 34.91 10.94
N VAL A 772 4.46 36.00 10.80
CA VAL A 772 4.62 37.01 9.74
C VAL A 772 4.69 38.39 10.40
N GLY A 773 5.86 39.02 10.31
CA GLY A 773 6.20 40.18 11.14
C GLY A 773 6.12 39.81 12.62
N ASP A 774 5.40 40.62 13.41
CA ASP A 774 5.18 40.38 14.84
C ASP A 774 3.89 39.60 15.13
N THR A 775 3.21 39.08 14.10
CA THR A 775 1.90 38.41 14.23
C THR A 775 1.96 36.94 13.86
N TRP A 776 1.16 36.13 14.54
CA TRP A 776 0.91 34.74 14.16
C TRP A 776 -0.30 34.67 13.24
N GLN A 777 -0.11 34.15 12.03
CA GLN A 777 -1.14 33.99 11.03
C GLN A 777 -1.46 32.51 10.85
N LYS A 778 -2.75 32.16 10.90
CA LYS A 778 -3.21 30.79 10.67
C LYS A 778 -2.95 30.40 9.22
N ILE A 779 -2.42 29.18 9.03
CA ILE A 779 -2.36 28.55 7.73
C ILE A 779 -3.72 27.91 7.46
N ASP A 780 -4.44 28.48 6.51
CA ASP A 780 -5.73 27.98 6.03
C ASP A 780 -5.64 27.74 4.53
N GLN A 781 -5.71 26.47 4.14
CA GLN A 781 -5.73 26.03 2.73
C GLN A 781 -7.10 25.41 2.39
N SER A 782 -8.12 25.68 3.20
CA SER A 782 -9.44 25.08 3.03
C SER A 782 -10.10 25.51 1.72
N VAL A 783 -10.77 24.56 1.09
CA VAL A 783 -11.75 24.83 0.02
C VAL A 783 -13.16 24.59 0.56
N ALA A 784 -13.31 23.62 1.46
CA ALA A 784 -14.57 23.27 2.10
C ALA A 784 -14.38 22.92 3.59
N GLY A 785 -13.62 23.76 4.29
CA GLY A 785 -13.37 23.66 5.73
C GLY A 785 -12.23 22.70 6.06
N ASN A 786 -12.53 21.59 6.74
CA ASN A 786 -11.54 20.66 7.29
C ASN A 786 -10.95 19.72 6.20
N ASP A 787 -10.57 20.26 5.04
CA ASP A 787 -10.21 19.52 3.83
C ASP A 787 -8.78 19.78 3.30
N PHE A 788 -7.84 20.12 4.18
CA PHE A 788 -6.45 20.41 3.77
C PHE A 788 -5.33 19.85 4.66
N TRP A 789 -5.66 19.17 5.77
CA TRP A 789 -4.73 18.36 6.55
C TRP A 789 -5.15 16.88 6.53
N GLN A 790 -4.26 16.02 6.99
CA GLN A 790 -4.49 14.58 7.14
C GLN A 790 -4.42 14.21 8.62
N CYS A 791 -5.19 13.18 9.00
CA CYS A 791 -5.16 12.60 10.33
C CYS A 791 -4.97 11.09 10.18
N ASP A 792 -4.09 10.51 11.00
CA ASP A 792 -3.85 9.06 11.09
C ASP A 792 -3.91 8.63 12.56
N PHE A 793 -4.61 7.54 12.88
CA PHE A 793 -4.65 7.00 14.24
C PHE A 793 -3.61 5.90 14.44
N ASN A 794 -2.73 6.08 15.41
CA ASN A 794 -1.71 5.10 15.77
C ASN A 794 -2.25 4.18 16.88
N ALA A 795 -2.69 2.98 16.49
CA ALA A 795 -3.27 2.02 17.43
C ALA A 795 -2.27 1.45 18.46
N ALA A 796 -0.96 1.51 18.20
CA ALA A 796 0.04 1.02 19.14
C ALA A 796 0.20 1.96 20.35
N THR A 797 0.05 3.27 20.13
CA THR A 797 0.15 4.30 21.17
C THR A 797 -1.21 4.81 21.63
N GLY A 798 -2.27 4.58 20.88
CA GLY A 798 -3.60 5.13 21.15
C GLY A 798 -3.66 6.65 20.94
N THR A 799 -2.86 7.18 20.02
CA THR A 799 -2.72 8.62 19.75
C THR A 799 -2.93 8.93 18.27
N TRP A 800 -3.19 10.19 17.94
CA TRP A 800 -3.28 10.67 16.56
C TRP A 800 -1.96 11.28 16.07
N GLU A 801 -1.84 11.28 14.74
CA GLU A 801 -0.85 12.03 13.98
C GLU A 801 -1.59 12.96 13.03
N ILE A 802 -1.14 14.21 12.92
CA ILE A 802 -1.72 15.18 11.99
C ILE A 802 -0.65 15.70 11.05
N THR A 803 -0.90 15.63 9.74
CA THR A 803 0.03 16.11 8.71
C THR A 803 -0.53 17.32 7.98
N PHE A 804 0.21 18.43 8.02
CA PHE A 804 -0.03 19.64 7.23
C PHE A 804 0.92 19.71 6.04
N THR A 805 0.59 20.50 5.03
CA THR A 805 1.55 20.96 4.01
C THR A 805 1.89 22.41 4.26
N ILE A 806 3.17 22.72 4.39
CA ILE A 806 3.69 24.08 4.31
C ILE A 806 3.96 24.37 2.83
N LEU A 807 3.26 25.36 2.29
CA LEU A 807 3.50 25.85 0.94
C LEU A 807 4.61 26.92 0.93
N PRO A 808 5.27 27.17 -0.21
CA PRO A 808 6.24 28.25 -0.32
C PRO A 808 5.55 29.60 -0.15
N ASP A 809 6.05 30.42 0.77
CA ASP A 809 5.69 31.81 0.99
C ASP A 809 6.83 32.70 0.48
N GLY A 810 6.55 33.52 -0.53
CA GLY A 810 7.56 34.31 -1.26
C GLY A 810 7.89 33.73 -2.64
N GLY A 811 8.38 34.59 -3.54
CA GLY A 811 8.50 34.32 -4.98
C GLY A 811 9.56 33.29 -5.40
N TYR A 812 10.05 33.40 -6.62
CA TYR A 812 11.11 32.55 -7.13
C TYR A 812 12.46 32.83 -6.43
N GLN A 813 13.25 31.78 -6.15
CA GLN A 813 14.67 31.87 -5.76
C GLN A 813 15.51 31.09 -6.75
N THR A 814 16.63 31.67 -7.20
CA THR A 814 17.64 30.96 -7.99
C THR A 814 18.34 29.91 -7.12
N VAL A 815 19.06 28.99 -7.75
CA VAL A 815 19.88 27.99 -7.04
C VAL A 815 20.86 28.65 -6.08
N GLU A 816 21.53 29.73 -6.50
CA GLU A 816 22.47 30.49 -5.68
C GLU A 816 21.80 31.05 -4.42
N SER A 817 20.63 31.66 -4.58
CA SER A 817 19.85 32.21 -3.46
C SER A 817 19.35 31.11 -2.52
N LEU A 818 18.92 29.95 -3.04
CA LEU A 818 18.52 28.81 -2.20
C LEU A 818 19.68 28.30 -1.32
N ILE A 819 20.93 28.39 -1.80
CA ILE A 819 22.12 27.97 -1.06
C ILE A 819 22.53 29.03 -0.03
N GLN A 820 22.63 30.30 -0.46
CA GLN A 820 23.18 31.40 0.33
C GLN A 820 22.16 31.97 1.33
N GLU A 821 20.91 32.09 0.91
CA GLU A 821 19.84 32.80 1.63
C GLU A 821 18.53 31.97 1.64
N PRO A 822 18.54 30.71 2.12
CA PRO A 822 17.31 29.96 2.25
C PRO A 822 16.40 30.60 3.27
N ARG A 823 15.11 30.57 2.98
CA ARG A 823 14.07 31.14 3.85
C ARG A 823 14.11 30.50 5.22
N ILE A 824 13.89 31.32 6.25
CA ILE A 824 13.74 30.89 7.63
C ILE A 824 12.38 31.34 8.11
N ARG A 825 11.58 30.40 8.60
CA ARG A 825 10.19 30.61 8.98
C ARG A 825 9.92 29.98 10.33
N GLU A 826 9.18 30.68 11.19
CA GLU A 826 8.76 30.20 12.50
C GLU A 826 7.31 29.74 12.44
N PHE A 827 7.05 28.58 13.03
CA PHE A 827 5.73 27.95 13.08
C PHE A 827 5.39 27.53 14.50
N ARG A 828 4.09 27.52 14.81
CA ARG A 828 3.55 26.87 16.00
C ARG A 828 2.29 26.08 15.66
N PHE A 829 2.11 24.98 16.36
CA PHE A 829 1.04 24.03 16.16
C PHE A 829 0.36 23.71 17.48
N GLN A 830 -0.96 23.52 17.44
CA GLN A 830 -1.74 23.03 18.56
C GLN A 830 -2.97 22.22 18.11
N VAL A 831 -3.45 21.32 18.97
CA VAL A 831 -4.75 20.63 18.85
C VAL A 831 -5.60 20.89 20.09
N GLY A 832 -6.92 20.96 19.90
CA GLY A 832 -7.90 21.23 20.95
C GLY A 832 -8.46 22.65 20.91
N PRO A 833 -9.44 22.98 21.77
CA PRO A 833 -10.00 24.32 21.82
C PRO A 833 -8.90 25.34 22.12
N PRO A 834 -8.97 26.57 21.54
CA PRO A 834 -8.05 27.62 21.93
C PRO A 834 -8.11 27.80 23.45
N PRO A 835 -6.99 28.11 24.12
CA PRO A 835 -7.03 28.38 25.56
C PRO A 835 -8.12 29.44 25.83
N PRO A 836 -8.90 29.30 26.92
CA PRO A 836 -9.88 30.31 27.29
C PRO A 836 -9.18 31.68 27.35
N LYS A 837 -9.80 32.66 26.69
CA LYS A 837 -9.26 34.02 26.52
C LYS A 837 -8.97 34.70 27.84
#